data_AF-A0A3M0JV72-F1
#
_entry.id   AF-A0A3M0JV72-F1
#
_cell.length_a   1.000
_cell.length_b   1.000
_cell.length_c   1.000
_cell.angle_alpha   90.00
_cell.angle_beta   90.00
_cell.angle_gamma   90.00
#
_symmetry.space_group_name_H-M   'P 1'
#
loop_
_entity.id
_entity.type
_entity.pdbx_description
1 polymer ?
#
loop_
_entity_poly.entity_id
_entity_poly.type
_entity_poly.pdbx_seq_one_letter_code
_entity_poly.pdbx_strand_id
1 'polypeptide(L)'
;MSDQSVFLISALVDNKLDEISLSEGSTVDLTNPAELLEQIPEFAEELMEPEDCFPEVCVRFFPCCSVDITKFPGKIWWRLRKTCYRIVEHNWFETFIIFMILLSSGALAFEDIYLEDRKNIKTMLEYADKVFTYIFVLEMLLKWVAYGFKKYFTNAWCWLDFLIVDVSLISLVASTLGYSEMGPIKSLRTLRALRPLRALSRFEGMRVVVNALVGAIPSIMNVLLVCLIFWLIFSIMGVNLFAGKFGKCINKTEGDMPLDPKIINNMSDCILYNVSGTFYWTKVKVNFDNVGAGYLALLQVATFKGWMDIMYAAVDSRECEEQPEWECNLYMYLYFVIFIIFGSFFTLNLFIGVIIDNFNQQKKKISGQDIFMTEEQKKYYNAMKKLGSKKPQKPIPRPLNKYQGFIFDVVSKQAFDVSIMILICLNMVTMMVETDDQSQEKVNILHKINMLFVAIFTGECIFKMLALRHYYFTNGWNIFDFVVVILSIVGTVLSDIIQKYFFSPTLFRVIRLARIGRILRLIRGAKGIRTLLFALMMSLPALFNIGLLLFLVMFIYAIFGMANFAYVKKEYGIDDMFNFQTFANSMLCLFQITTSAGWDGLLNPILNTGPPYCDPNLPNANGSKGDCGSPAVGILFFVTYIIISFLIVVNMYIAIILENFSVATEESTEPLSEDDFDMFYEIWEKFDPEATQFIEYSALSDFADALSEPLRIAKPNKIKLIAMDLPMVSGDRIHCLDILFAFTKRVLGESGEMDALKIQMEEKFMAANPSKISYEPITTTLRRKQEEVSAIVIQRAYRRHLFRRSLKQASYLYRHRTLDSSILEDDAPEKEGLIAFMMNENYGRPIDKSETLSSTSFPPSYDSVTRGTSENLQLKITDLSKSDEAIDCLLSPDKDKESIV
;
A
#
# COMPACT_ATOMS: atom_id res chain seq x y z
N MET A 1 -1.27 47.98 3.13
CA MET A 1 -1.54 48.63 1.83
C MET A 1 -2.32 47.67 0.94
N SER A 2 -3.40 47.10 1.49
CA SER A 2 -4.10 45.92 0.94
C SER A 2 -5.63 45.96 1.13
N ASP A 3 -6.18 47.03 1.73
CA ASP A 3 -7.63 47.15 1.98
C ASP A 3 -8.34 48.07 0.97
N GLN A 4 -7.60 48.92 0.25
CA GLN A 4 -8.17 49.82 -0.77
C GLN A 4 -8.35 49.17 -2.15
N SER A 5 -7.65 48.06 -2.43
CA SER A 5 -7.78 47.31 -3.69
C SER A 5 -9.05 46.45 -3.75
N VAL A 6 -9.56 46.00 -2.60
CA VAL A 6 -10.74 45.10 -2.50
C VAL A 6 -12.05 45.87 -2.75
N PHE A 7 -12.15 47.10 -2.25
CA PHE A 7 -13.33 47.95 -2.47
C PHE A 7 -13.48 48.41 -3.93
N LEU A 8 -12.37 48.61 -4.64
CA LEU A 8 -12.40 49.03 -6.04
C LEU A 8 -12.88 47.90 -6.97
N ILE A 9 -12.62 46.63 -6.62
CA ILE A 9 -13.02 45.46 -7.41
C ILE A 9 -14.50 45.15 -7.18
N SER A 10 -15.01 45.27 -5.95
CA SER A 10 -16.45 45.09 -5.66
C SER A 10 -17.31 46.14 -6.38
N ALA A 11 -16.86 47.41 -6.42
CA ALA A 11 -17.58 48.49 -7.12
C ALA A 11 -17.50 48.40 -8.66
N LEU A 12 -16.49 47.69 -9.20
CA LEU A 12 -16.35 47.42 -10.63
C LEU A 12 -17.24 46.26 -11.11
N VAL A 13 -17.66 45.37 -10.20
CA VAL A 13 -18.54 44.22 -10.52
C VAL A 13 -20.02 44.62 -10.50
N ASP A 14 -20.44 45.46 -9.55
CA ASP A 14 -21.84 45.94 -9.50
C ASP A 14 -22.22 46.80 -10.72
N ASN A 15 -21.30 47.61 -11.25
CA ASN A 15 -21.56 48.43 -12.44
C ASN A 15 -21.58 47.64 -13.77
N LYS A 16 -21.22 46.36 -13.77
CA LYS A 16 -21.23 45.51 -14.98
C LYS A 16 -22.46 44.62 -15.10
N LEU A 17 -23.34 44.62 -14.10
CA LEU A 17 -24.56 43.80 -14.07
C LEU A 17 -25.76 44.43 -14.79
N ASP A 18 -25.71 45.73 -15.10
CA ASP A 18 -26.85 46.46 -15.69
C ASP A 18 -26.81 46.64 -17.23
N GLU A 19 -25.73 46.20 -17.92
CA GLU A 19 -25.63 46.32 -19.39
C GLU A 19 -25.24 45.00 -20.06
N ILE A 20 -26.14 44.01 -20.11
CA ILE A 20 -26.09 42.97 -21.15
C ILE A 20 -27.51 42.70 -21.66
N SER A 21 -27.87 43.36 -22.76
CA SER A 21 -29.06 43.04 -23.56
C SER A 21 -28.86 41.70 -24.27
N LEU A 22 -29.80 40.78 -24.06
CA LEU A 22 -29.81 39.42 -24.59
C LEU A 22 -29.96 39.41 -26.14
N SER A 23 -29.00 38.81 -26.84
CA SER A 23 -29.13 38.41 -28.24
C SER A 23 -29.41 36.91 -28.29
N GLU A 24 -30.53 36.54 -28.90
CA GLU A 24 -30.94 35.15 -29.15
C GLU A 24 -29.94 34.47 -30.10
N GLY A 25 -29.18 33.50 -29.59
CA GLY A 25 -28.33 32.63 -30.41
C GLY A 25 -26.97 32.29 -29.81
N SER A 26 -26.94 31.56 -28.68
CA SER A 26 -25.74 30.86 -28.23
C SER A 26 -26.13 29.61 -27.42
N THR A 27 -25.61 28.46 -27.81
CA THR A 27 -25.84 27.14 -27.19
C THR A 27 -24.70 26.75 -26.25
N VAL A 28 -24.37 27.61 -25.28
CA VAL A 28 -23.39 27.28 -24.24
C VAL A 28 -24.10 27.37 -22.89
N ASP A 29 -24.21 26.23 -22.21
CA ASP A 29 -24.68 26.17 -20.81
C ASP A 29 -23.72 26.99 -19.95
N LEU A 30 -24.23 28.09 -19.38
CA LEU A 30 -23.51 28.89 -18.39
C LEU A 30 -23.74 28.28 -17.02
N THR A 31 -22.68 27.71 -16.46
CA THR A 31 -22.60 27.25 -15.07
C THR A 31 -22.95 28.39 -14.11
N ASN A 32 -23.75 28.07 -13.10
CA ASN A 32 -24.29 29.02 -12.15
C ASN A 32 -23.15 29.70 -11.37
N PRO A 33 -23.05 31.06 -11.31
CA PRO A 33 -21.94 31.75 -10.65
C PRO A 33 -21.80 31.43 -9.15
N ALA A 34 -22.84 30.87 -8.52
CA ALA A 34 -22.79 30.35 -7.16
C ALA A 34 -21.91 29.09 -7.02
N GLU A 35 -21.91 28.19 -8.01
CA GLU A 35 -21.05 26.99 -8.00
C GLU A 35 -19.57 27.33 -8.23
N LEU A 36 -19.29 28.41 -8.96
CA LEU A 36 -17.91 28.87 -9.21
C LEU A 36 -17.27 29.49 -7.96
N LEU A 37 -18.09 30.07 -7.08
CA LEU A 37 -17.67 30.67 -5.81
C LEU A 37 -17.41 29.61 -4.73
N GLU A 38 -18.11 28.47 -4.77
CA GLU A 38 -17.85 27.30 -3.91
C GLU A 38 -16.54 26.58 -4.25
N GLN A 39 -16.01 26.73 -5.47
CA GLN A 39 -14.77 26.08 -5.91
C GLN A 39 -13.49 26.79 -5.43
N ILE A 40 -13.59 27.97 -4.81
CA ILE A 40 -12.43 28.70 -4.28
C ILE A 40 -12.35 28.44 -2.77
N PRO A 41 -11.38 27.63 -2.30
CA PRO A 41 -11.35 27.12 -0.93
C PRO A 41 -11.24 28.23 0.15
N GLU A 42 -10.64 29.38 -0.17
CA GLU A 42 -10.54 30.52 0.77
C GLU A 42 -11.88 31.25 1.01
N PHE A 43 -12.84 31.19 0.09
CA PHE A 43 -14.17 31.85 0.26
C PHE A 43 -15.23 30.92 0.84
N ALA A 44 -15.05 29.60 0.74
CA ALA A 44 -15.99 28.60 1.28
C ALA A 44 -16.03 28.58 2.82
N GLU A 45 -14.92 28.91 3.50
CA GLU A 45 -14.85 28.97 4.97
C GLU A 45 -15.64 30.15 5.57
N GLU A 46 -15.87 31.24 4.82
CA GLU A 46 -16.61 32.41 5.32
C GLU A 46 -18.14 32.31 5.16
N LEU A 47 -18.64 31.39 4.34
CA LEU A 47 -20.06 31.23 3.98
C LEU A 47 -20.83 30.13 4.73
N MET A 48 -20.21 29.38 5.64
CA MET A 48 -20.92 28.33 6.38
C MET A 48 -21.87 28.90 7.45
N GLU A 49 -23.14 29.08 7.08
CA GLU A 49 -24.23 29.37 8.02
C GLU A 49 -24.91 28.08 8.52
N PRO A 50 -25.30 28.00 9.80
CA PRO A 50 -25.90 26.79 10.35
C PRO A 50 -27.38 26.62 9.93
N GLU A 51 -27.73 25.49 9.29
CA GLU A 51 -29.10 25.10 8.85
C GLU A 51 -30.16 25.15 9.97
N ASP A 52 -31.46 25.27 9.69
CA ASP A 52 -32.49 25.38 10.75
C ASP A 52 -32.56 24.24 11.79
N CYS A 53 -32.90 24.60 13.04
CA CYS A 53 -32.77 23.73 14.22
C CYS A 53 -33.84 22.61 14.30
N PHE A 54 -35.05 22.87 13.79
CA PHE A 54 -36.20 21.97 13.87
C PHE A 54 -36.65 21.47 12.48
N PRO A 55 -37.17 20.23 12.37
CA PRO A 55 -37.81 19.77 11.14
C PRO A 55 -39.03 20.64 10.78
N GLU A 56 -39.27 20.86 9.49
CA GLU A 56 -40.43 21.64 8.99
C GLU A 56 -41.78 21.15 9.56
N VAL A 57 -41.90 19.84 9.81
CA VAL A 57 -43.08 19.21 10.42
C VAL A 57 -43.28 19.65 11.87
N CYS A 58 -42.20 19.83 12.63
CA CYS A 58 -42.26 20.27 14.03
C CYS A 58 -42.60 21.77 14.13
N VAL A 59 -42.10 22.57 13.19
CA VAL A 59 -42.46 24.00 13.04
C VAL A 59 -43.94 24.17 12.64
N ARG A 60 -44.49 23.23 11.85
CA ARG A 60 -45.94 23.20 11.52
C ARG A 60 -46.83 22.83 12.71
N PHE A 61 -46.40 21.92 13.57
CA PHE A 61 -47.18 21.49 14.76
C PHE A 61 -47.04 22.45 15.96
N PHE A 62 -45.88 23.07 16.13
CA PHE A 62 -45.59 24.04 17.18
C PHE A 62 -45.06 25.35 16.57
N PRO A 63 -45.95 26.33 16.28
CA PRO A 63 -45.55 27.62 15.69
C PRO A 63 -44.67 28.48 16.61
N CYS A 64 -44.53 28.12 17.89
CA CYS A 64 -43.57 28.73 18.81
C CYS A 64 -42.10 28.36 18.52
N CYS A 65 -41.84 27.38 17.65
CA CYS A 65 -40.49 26.95 17.27
C CYS A 65 -39.88 27.74 16.09
N SER A 66 -40.67 28.57 15.37
CA SER A 66 -40.14 29.51 14.38
C SER A 66 -39.75 30.82 15.06
N VAL A 67 -38.47 30.96 15.39
CA VAL A 67 -37.95 32.20 15.99
C VAL A 67 -37.50 33.14 14.87
N ASP A 68 -38.15 34.30 14.73
CA ASP A 68 -37.72 35.39 13.83
C ASP A 68 -36.26 35.77 14.14
N ILE A 69 -35.33 35.40 13.26
CA ILE A 69 -33.86 35.63 13.42
C ILE A 69 -33.52 37.14 13.45
N THR A 70 -34.43 37.99 12.96
CA THR A 70 -34.28 39.44 12.84
C THR A 70 -34.72 40.23 14.07
N LYS A 71 -35.55 39.65 14.96
CA LYS A 71 -36.06 40.32 16.17
C LYS A 71 -35.32 39.88 17.45
N PHE A 72 -35.31 40.72 18.47
CA PHE A 72 -34.90 40.35 19.83
C PHE A 72 -36.03 39.50 20.42
N PRO A 73 -35.84 38.24 20.87
CA PRO A 73 -34.63 37.51 21.31
C PRO A 73 -33.90 36.60 20.29
N GLY A 74 -34.42 36.44 19.06
CA GLY A 74 -33.86 35.54 18.03
C GLY A 74 -32.45 35.90 17.55
N LYS A 75 -32.11 37.20 17.48
CA LYS A 75 -30.76 37.66 17.09
C LYS A 75 -29.66 37.23 18.07
N ILE A 76 -29.97 37.16 19.37
CA ILE A 76 -29.02 36.67 20.40
C ILE A 76 -28.83 35.17 20.25
N TRP A 77 -29.93 34.42 20.07
CA TRP A 77 -29.90 32.99 19.83
C TRP A 77 -29.08 32.63 18.58
N TRP A 78 -29.28 33.37 17.48
CA TRP A 78 -28.52 33.16 16.24
C TRP A 78 -27.03 33.47 16.39
N ARG A 79 -26.68 34.54 17.12
CA ARG A 79 -25.27 34.86 17.41
C ARG A 79 -24.63 33.77 18.26
N LEU A 80 -25.31 33.32 19.31
CA LEU A 80 -24.86 32.23 20.18
C LEU A 80 -24.66 30.94 19.38
N ARG A 81 -25.58 30.63 18.47
CA ARG A 81 -25.49 29.51 17.56
C ARG A 81 -24.27 29.57 16.62
N LYS A 82 -24.06 30.72 15.97
CA LYS A 82 -22.90 30.94 15.07
C LYS A 82 -21.59 30.81 15.84
N THR A 83 -21.53 31.27 17.09
CA THR A 83 -20.36 31.07 17.96
C THR A 83 -20.17 29.60 18.35
N CYS A 84 -21.24 28.88 18.72
CA CYS A 84 -21.15 27.45 19.05
C CYS A 84 -20.71 26.61 17.84
N TYR A 85 -21.22 26.90 16.65
CA TYR A 85 -20.80 26.24 15.41
C TYR A 85 -19.30 26.45 15.13
N ARG A 86 -18.82 27.70 15.23
CA ARG A 86 -17.39 28.02 15.11
C ARG A 86 -16.52 27.31 16.14
N ILE A 87 -17.01 27.11 17.37
CA ILE A 87 -16.27 26.40 18.42
C ILE A 87 -16.20 24.90 18.10
N VAL A 88 -17.32 24.28 17.71
CA VAL A 88 -17.40 22.83 17.47
C VAL A 88 -16.57 22.41 16.26
N GLU A 89 -16.56 23.20 15.20
CA GLU A 89 -15.78 22.95 13.97
C GLU A 89 -14.30 23.36 14.10
N HIS A 90 -13.88 23.97 15.22
CA HIS A 90 -12.50 24.40 15.37
C HIS A 90 -11.55 23.21 15.63
N ASN A 91 -10.47 23.09 14.84
CA ASN A 91 -9.49 22.01 14.95
C ASN A 91 -8.92 21.80 16.36
N TRP A 92 -8.72 22.88 17.14
CA TRP A 92 -8.24 22.73 18.53
C TRP A 92 -9.31 22.14 19.46
N PHE A 93 -10.58 22.45 19.23
CA PHE A 93 -11.66 21.88 20.03
C PHE A 93 -11.78 20.39 19.72
N GLU A 94 -11.71 20.01 18.45
CA GLU A 94 -11.69 18.59 18.05
C GLU A 94 -10.49 17.84 18.65
N THR A 95 -9.28 18.39 18.54
CA THR A 95 -8.06 17.79 19.12
C THR A 95 -8.16 17.66 20.64
N PHE A 96 -8.72 18.67 21.32
CA PHE A 96 -8.95 18.65 22.77
C PHE A 96 -9.92 17.53 23.17
N ILE A 97 -11.04 17.38 22.45
CA ILE A 97 -12.01 16.31 22.73
C ILE A 97 -11.39 14.93 22.48
N ILE A 98 -10.61 14.74 21.41
CA ILE A 98 -9.89 13.49 21.16
C ILE A 98 -8.94 13.16 22.31
N PHE A 99 -8.16 14.14 22.77
CA PHE A 99 -7.27 13.95 23.92
C PHE A 99 -8.04 13.57 25.20
N MET A 100 -9.19 14.21 25.47
CA MET A 100 -10.05 13.85 26.59
C MET A 100 -10.65 12.44 26.48
N ILE A 101 -11.03 11.98 25.28
CA ILE A 101 -11.52 10.62 25.04
C ILE A 101 -10.42 9.60 25.33
N LEU A 102 -9.18 9.83 24.86
CA LEU A 102 -8.05 8.94 25.10
C LEU A 102 -7.69 8.87 26.58
N LEU A 103 -7.69 10.01 27.28
CA LEU A 103 -7.41 10.07 28.72
C LEU A 103 -8.51 9.38 29.53
N SER A 104 -9.78 9.61 29.19
CA SER A 104 -10.93 8.95 29.81
C SER A 104 -10.92 7.43 29.58
N SER A 105 -10.52 6.98 28.39
CA SER A 105 -10.38 5.56 28.08
C SER A 105 -9.20 4.94 28.84
N GLY A 106 -8.05 5.62 28.86
CA GLY A 106 -6.86 5.18 29.60
C GLY A 106 -7.10 5.08 31.11
N ALA A 107 -7.96 5.92 31.68
CA ALA A 107 -8.36 5.83 33.08
C ALA A 107 -9.01 4.47 33.42
N LEU A 108 -9.81 3.91 32.51
CA LEU A 108 -10.47 2.61 32.74
C LEU A 108 -9.47 1.45 32.88
N ALA A 109 -8.30 1.54 32.25
CA ALA A 109 -7.28 0.49 32.34
C ALA A 109 -6.65 0.38 33.74
N PHE A 110 -6.80 1.40 34.59
CA PHE A 110 -6.32 1.40 35.97
C PHE A 110 -7.34 0.82 36.97
N GLU A 111 -8.57 0.50 36.55
CA GLU A 111 -9.60 -0.15 37.39
C GLU A 111 -9.35 -1.67 37.53
N ASP A 112 -8.19 -2.05 38.09
CA ASP A 112 -7.81 -3.45 38.33
C ASP A 112 -8.08 -3.93 39.77
N ILE A 113 -7.79 -5.22 40.04
CA ILE A 113 -7.96 -5.83 41.38
C ILE A 113 -7.13 -5.13 42.48
N TYR A 114 -6.03 -4.47 42.11
CA TYR A 114 -5.12 -3.78 43.03
C TYR A 114 -5.50 -2.31 43.25
N LEU A 115 -6.64 -1.86 42.70
CA LEU A 115 -7.10 -0.48 42.88
C LEU A 115 -7.40 -0.17 44.36
N GLU A 116 -7.84 -1.16 45.13
CA GLU A 116 -8.18 -0.95 46.54
C GLU A 116 -6.98 -0.72 47.45
N ASP A 117 -5.86 -1.36 47.13
CA ASP A 117 -4.58 -1.12 47.80
C ASP A 117 -4.07 0.30 47.51
N ARG A 118 -4.38 0.83 46.31
CA ARG A 118 -3.92 2.12 45.79
C ARG A 118 -4.96 3.22 45.98
N LYS A 119 -5.27 3.54 47.24
CA LYS A 119 -6.30 4.53 47.63
C LYS A 119 -6.16 5.90 46.93
N ASN A 120 -4.94 6.41 46.75
CA ASN A 120 -4.71 7.69 46.06
C ASN A 120 -5.18 7.65 44.60
N ILE A 121 -4.84 6.57 43.87
CA ILE A 121 -5.24 6.40 42.47
C ILE A 121 -6.77 6.26 42.39
N LYS A 122 -7.38 5.48 43.27
CA LYS A 122 -8.85 5.33 43.36
C LYS A 122 -9.55 6.68 43.51
N THR A 123 -9.12 7.52 44.45
CA THR A 123 -9.72 8.86 44.65
C THR A 123 -9.53 9.79 43.45
N MET A 124 -8.37 9.74 42.80
CA MET A 124 -8.10 10.52 41.58
C MET A 124 -8.99 10.06 40.42
N LEU A 125 -9.19 8.75 40.26
CA LEU A 125 -10.01 8.17 39.20
C LEU A 125 -11.49 8.53 39.35
N GLU A 126 -12.02 8.46 40.59
CA GLU A 126 -13.39 8.87 40.89
C GLU A 126 -13.65 10.35 40.61
N TYR A 127 -12.66 11.22 40.90
CA TYR A 127 -12.75 12.63 40.56
C TYR A 127 -12.65 12.86 39.05
N ALA A 128 -11.71 12.19 38.38
CA ALA A 128 -11.51 12.28 36.94
C ALA A 128 -12.78 11.85 36.17
N ASP A 129 -13.46 10.79 36.61
CA ASP A 129 -14.70 10.31 36.00
C ASP A 129 -15.83 11.35 36.03
N LYS A 130 -15.94 12.14 37.10
CA LYS A 130 -16.89 13.26 37.19
C LYS A 130 -16.51 14.36 36.20
N VAL A 131 -15.23 14.73 36.15
CA VAL A 131 -14.72 15.76 35.22
C VAL A 131 -14.97 15.36 33.77
N PHE A 132 -14.67 14.13 33.36
CA PHE A 132 -14.93 13.65 32.00
C PHE A 132 -16.42 13.71 31.66
N THR A 133 -17.28 13.25 32.58
CA THR A 133 -18.73 13.27 32.35
C THR A 133 -19.23 14.70 32.13
N TYR A 134 -18.77 15.69 32.91
CA TYR A 134 -19.14 17.10 32.70
C TYR A 134 -18.63 17.66 31.37
N ILE A 135 -17.39 17.35 30.97
CA ILE A 135 -16.83 17.78 29.69
C ILE A 135 -17.68 17.22 28.53
N PHE A 136 -18.07 15.95 28.59
CA PHE A 136 -18.84 15.32 27.53
C PHE A 136 -20.31 15.77 27.48
N VAL A 137 -20.91 16.10 28.62
CA VAL A 137 -22.23 16.75 28.65
C VAL A 137 -22.14 18.15 28.04
N LEU A 138 -21.09 18.92 28.34
CA LEU A 138 -20.86 20.23 27.74
C LEU A 138 -20.67 20.13 26.22
N GLU A 139 -19.86 19.18 25.74
CA GLU A 139 -19.69 18.90 24.32
C GLU A 139 -21.04 18.59 23.64
N MET A 140 -21.86 17.73 24.25
CA MET A 140 -23.17 17.37 23.74
C MET A 140 -24.10 18.60 23.63
N LEU A 141 -24.14 19.45 24.65
CA LEU A 141 -24.94 20.68 24.65
C LEU A 141 -24.47 21.66 23.56
N LEU A 142 -23.15 21.80 23.38
CA LEU A 142 -22.59 22.64 22.31
C LEU A 142 -22.99 22.11 20.92
N LYS A 143 -22.95 20.79 20.71
CA LYS A 143 -23.39 20.15 19.45
C LYS A 143 -24.89 20.33 19.19
N TRP A 144 -25.73 20.24 20.22
CA TRP A 144 -27.18 20.49 20.08
C TRP A 144 -27.47 21.92 19.64
N VAL A 145 -26.77 22.91 20.21
CA VAL A 145 -26.94 24.31 19.84
C VAL A 145 -26.37 24.58 18.44
N ALA A 146 -25.21 24.01 18.10
CA ALA A 146 -24.57 24.20 16.81
C ALA A 146 -25.38 23.56 15.66
N TYR A 147 -25.54 22.23 15.68
CA TYR A 147 -26.16 21.46 14.60
C TYR A 147 -27.68 21.46 14.63
N GLY A 148 -28.29 21.68 15.80
CA GLY A 148 -29.73 21.53 15.99
C GLY A 148 -30.17 20.07 16.14
N PHE A 149 -31.39 19.87 16.66
CA PHE A 149 -31.90 18.54 17.00
C PHE A 149 -32.06 17.63 15.77
N LYS A 150 -32.50 18.18 14.63
CA LYS A 150 -32.70 17.42 13.40
C LYS A 150 -31.39 16.78 12.93
N LYS A 151 -30.35 17.59 12.67
CA LYS A 151 -29.07 17.12 12.13
C LYS A 151 -28.32 16.23 13.12
N TYR A 152 -28.42 16.54 14.42
CA TYR A 152 -27.80 15.73 15.48
C TYR A 152 -28.39 14.31 15.53
N PHE A 153 -29.71 14.15 15.57
CA PHE A 153 -30.35 12.83 15.68
C PHE A 153 -30.42 12.05 14.37
N THR A 154 -30.16 12.68 13.21
CA THR A 154 -29.98 11.96 11.94
C THR A 154 -28.59 11.35 11.78
N ASN A 155 -27.58 11.84 12.51
CA ASN A 155 -26.22 11.36 12.40
C ASN A 155 -25.97 10.18 13.35
N ALA A 156 -25.66 9.00 12.80
CA ALA A 156 -25.41 7.78 13.58
C ALA A 156 -24.27 7.93 14.60
N TRP A 157 -23.23 8.72 14.30
CA TRP A 157 -22.11 8.94 15.22
C TRP A 157 -22.49 9.83 16.40
N CYS A 158 -23.33 10.84 16.16
CA CYS A 158 -23.89 11.68 17.24
C CYS A 158 -24.82 10.86 18.14
N TRP A 159 -25.54 9.88 17.57
CA TRP A 159 -26.37 8.97 18.33
C TRP A 159 -25.55 8.03 19.25
N LEU A 160 -24.41 7.53 18.76
CA LEU A 160 -23.46 6.77 19.58
C LEU A 160 -22.91 7.63 20.74
N ASP A 161 -22.50 8.87 20.45
CA ASP A 161 -22.02 9.80 21.48
C ASP A 161 -23.09 10.09 22.54
N PHE A 162 -24.34 10.28 22.11
CA PHE A 162 -25.49 10.52 22.97
C PHE A 162 -25.72 9.36 23.95
N LEU A 163 -25.81 8.12 23.45
CA LEU A 163 -26.01 6.94 24.30
C LEU A 163 -24.91 6.78 25.37
N ILE A 164 -23.66 7.07 25.03
CA ILE A 164 -22.54 6.95 25.98
C ILE A 164 -22.61 8.02 27.08
N VAL A 165 -23.02 9.25 26.75
CA VAL A 165 -23.25 10.30 27.76
C VAL A 165 -24.40 9.92 28.67
N ASP A 166 -25.51 9.42 28.12
CA ASP A 166 -26.70 9.06 28.88
C ASP A 166 -26.42 7.95 29.90
N VAL A 167 -25.69 6.89 29.52
CA VAL A 167 -25.27 5.83 30.46
C VAL A 167 -24.43 6.41 31.59
N SER A 168 -23.52 7.34 31.29
CA SER A 168 -22.67 8.00 32.28
C SER A 168 -23.47 8.93 33.20
N LEU A 169 -24.47 9.65 32.66
CA LEU A 169 -25.35 10.55 33.40
C LEU A 169 -26.26 9.77 34.36
N ILE A 170 -26.87 8.68 33.90
CA ILE A 170 -27.70 7.80 34.73
C ILE A 170 -26.88 7.25 35.91
N SER A 171 -25.64 6.82 35.64
CA SER A 171 -24.74 6.32 36.69
C SER A 171 -24.38 7.40 37.71
N LEU A 172 -24.10 8.63 37.25
CA LEU A 172 -23.78 9.77 38.11
C LEU A 172 -24.98 10.12 39.02
N VAL A 173 -26.16 10.29 38.45
CA VAL A 173 -27.40 10.63 39.17
C VAL A 173 -27.73 9.55 40.20
N ALA A 174 -27.65 8.27 39.82
CA ALA A 174 -27.86 7.16 40.73
C ALA A 174 -26.88 7.16 41.91
N SER A 175 -25.60 7.51 41.69
CA SER A 175 -24.61 7.63 42.76
C SER A 175 -24.93 8.77 43.73
N THR A 176 -25.41 9.91 43.24
CA THR A 176 -25.74 11.08 44.07
C THR A 176 -27.00 10.88 44.91
N LEU A 177 -27.96 10.09 44.39
CA LEU A 177 -29.22 9.78 45.08
C LEU A 177 -29.11 8.61 46.07
N GLY A 178 -27.94 7.97 46.18
CA GLY A 178 -27.70 6.86 47.11
C GLY A 178 -28.25 5.51 46.66
N TYR A 179 -28.70 5.36 45.40
CA TYR A 179 -29.20 4.09 44.84
C TYR A 179 -28.07 3.17 44.33
N SER A 180 -26.84 3.35 44.80
CA SER A 180 -25.62 2.77 44.22
C SER A 180 -25.53 1.24 44.28
N GLU A 181 -26.30 0.57 45.14
CA GLU A 181 -26.15 -0.87 45.39
C GLU A 181 -27.11 -1.76 44.60
N MET A 182 -28.07 -1.20 43.85
CA MET A 182 -28.98 -2.01 43.02
C MET A 182 -28.20 -2.69 41.89
N GLY A 183 -28.47 -3.99 41.67
CA GLY A 183 -27.83 -4.83 40.65
C GLY A 183 -27.75 -4.18 39.24
N PRO A 184 -28.83 -3.58 38.72
CA PRO A 184 -28.80 -2.91 37.41
C PRO A 184 -27.78 -1.76 37.33
N ILE A 185 -27.58 -1.01 38.41
CA ILE A 185 -26.66 0.14 38.44
C ILE A 185 -25.19 -0.33 38.45
N LYS A 186 -24.91 -1.50 39.07
CA LYS A 186 -23.59 -2.16 38.97
C LYS A 186 -23.31 -2.63 37.54
N SER A 187 -24.30 -3.19 36.84
CA SER A 187 -24.17 -3.57 35.42
C SER A 187 -24.04 -2.37 34.49
N LEU A 188 -24.73 -1.26 34.74
CA LEU A 188 -24.53 -0.02 33.96
C LEU A 188 -23.12 0.55 34.10
N ARG A 189 -22.47 0.33 35.25
CA ARG A 189 -21.07 0.76 35.47
C ARG A 189 -20.09 0.01 34.57
N THR A 190 -20.37 -1.24 34.18
CA THR A 190 -19.50 -2.01 33.26
C THR A 190 -19.64 -1.52 31.81
N LEU A 191 -20.77 -0.93 31.43
CA LEU A 191 -20.96 -0.29 30.11
C LEU A 191 -20.06 0.94 29.87
N ARG A 192 -19.37 1.46 30.90
CA ARG A 192 -18.30 2.46 30.73
C ARG A 192 -17.17 1.96 29.81
N ALA A 193 -17.01 0.63 29.68
CA ALA A 193 -16.12 -0.01 28.72
C ALA A 193 -16.42 0.36 27.25
N LEU A 194 -17.61 0.91 26.94
CA LEU A 194 -17.99 1.38 25.60
C LEU A 194 -17.48 2.80 25.27
N ARG A 195 -16.99 3.58 26.23
CA ARG A 195 -16.44 4.94 26.00
C ARG A 195 -15.37 5.02 24.90
N PRO A 196 -14.45 4.05 24.74
CA PRO A 196 -13.48 4.05 23.66
C PRO A 196 -14.11 4.04 22.25
N LEU A 197 -15.36 3.58 22.09
CA LEU A 197 -16.06 3.60 20.79
C LEU A 197 -16.19 5.00 20.20
N ARG A 198 -16.15 6.05 21.04
CA ARG A 198 -16.17 7.45 20.58
C ARG A 198 -14.98 7.78 19.68
N ALA A 199 -13.85 7.12 19.89
CA ALA A 199 -12.66 7.29 19.05
C ALA A 199 -12.91 6.86 17.59
N LEU A 200 -13.81 5.90 17.33
CA LEU A 200 -14.14 5.44 15.97
C LEU A 200 -14.67 6.58 15.10
N SER A 201 -15.46 7.48 15.70
CA SER A 201 -16.02 8.62 14.98
C SER A 201 -14.96 9.68 14.65
N ARG A 202 -13.83 9.72 15.36
CA ARG A 202 -12.84 10.81 15.27
C ARG A 202 -11.63 10.49 14.40
N PHE A 203 -11.20 9.22 14.38
CA PHE A 203 -10.10 8.82 13.51
C PHE A 203 -10.61 8.44 12.12
N GLU A 204 -10.22 9.22 11.11
CA GLU A 204 -10.62 9.01 9.72
C GLU A 204 -10.31 7.59 9.22
N GLY A 205 -9.11 7.08 9.52
CA GLY A 205 -8.70 5.72 9.15
C GLY A 205 -9.60 4.63 9.74
N MET A 206 -9.99 4.73 11.02
CA MET A 206 -10.92 3.78 11.63
C MET A 206 -12.34 3.94 11.09
N ARG A 207 -12.79 5.17 10.82
CA ARG A 207 -14.11 5.45 10.25
C ARG A 207 -14.29 4.78 8.90
N VAL A 208 -13.28 4.85 8.03
CA VAL A 208 -13.31 4.19 6.71
C VAL A 208 -13.47 2.68 6.87
N VAL A 209 -12.71 2.05 7.77
CA VAL A 209 -12.79 0.60 8.02
C VAL A 209 -14.15 0.21 8.61
N VAL A 210 -14.70 0.97 9.56
CA VAL A 210 -16.01 0.67 10.15
C VAL A 210 -17.13 0.83 9.12
N ASN A 211 -17.10 1.88 8.29
CA ASN A 211 -18.06 2.05 7.21
C ASN A 211 -18.00 0.88 6.23
N ALA A 212 -16.79 0.40 5.94
CA ALA A 212 -16.60 -0.76 5.08
C ALA A 212 -17.22 -2.02 5.71
N LEU A 213 -16.94 -2.28 6.98
CA LEU A 213 -17.53 -3.40 7.71
C LEU A 213 -19.06 -3.31 7.77
N VAL A 214 -19.63 -2.14 8.06
CA VAL A 214 -21.08 -1.93 8.12
C VAL A 214 -21.74 -2.21 6.77
N GLY A 215 -21.12 -1.81 5.66
CA GLY A 215 -21.60 -2.16 4.33
C GLY A 215 -21.47 -3.65 3.99
N ALA A 216 -20.63 -4.41 4.70
CA ALA A 216 -20.48 -5.85 4.55
C ALA A 216 -21.44 -6.67 5.43
N ILE A 217 -21.99 -6.08 6.51
CA ILE A 217 -22.91 -6.76 7.44
C ILE A 217 -24.07 -7.46 6.72
N PRO A 218 -24.78 -6.88 5.73
CA PRO A 218 -25.88 -7.57 5.07
C PRO A 218 -25.45 -8.89 4.40
N SER A 219 -24.31 -8.87 3.71
CA SER A 219 -23.75 -10.07 3.07
C SER A 219 -23.32 -11.11 4.11
N ILE A 220 -22.67 -10.67 5.20
CA ILE A 220 -22.26 -11.52 6.31
C ILE A 220 -23.48 -12.17 6.99
N MET A 221 -24.55 -11.41 7.21
CA MET A 221 -25.79 -11.92 7.82
C MET A 221 -26.47 -12.98 6.96
N ASN A 222 -26.42 -12.85 5.63
CA ASN A 222 -26.92 -13.90 4.73
C ASN A 222 -26.13 -15.20 4.89
N VAL A 223 -24.79 -15.12 4.92
CA VAL A 223 -23.94 -16.30 5.14
C VAL A 223 -24.18 -16.90 6.52
N LEU A 224 -24.22 -16.06 7.57
CA LEU A 224 -24.47 -16.49 8.94
C LEU A 224 -25.82 -17.21 9.05
N LEU A 225 -26.87 -16.72 8.39
CA LEU A 225 -28.19 -17.37 8.38
C LEU A 225 -28.11 -18.77 7.75
N VAL A 226 -27.44 -18.91 6.60
CA VAL A 226 -27.23 -20.22 5.95
C VAL A 226 -26.45 -21.17 6.86
N CYS A 227 -25.38 -20.67 7.51
CA CYS A 227 -24.60 -21.45 8.46
C CYS A 227 -25.43 -21.88 9.67
N LEU A 228 -26.23 -20.99 10.26
CA LEU A 228 -27.08 -21.29 11.41
C LEU A 228 -28.14 -22.34 11.09
N ILE A 229 -28.76 -22.28 9.91
CA ILE A 229 -29.72 -23.30 9.44
C ILE A 229 -29.02 -24.65 9.25
N PHE A 230 -27.84 -24.65 8.64
CA PHE A 230 -27.08 -25.88 8.44
C PHE A 230 -26.64 -26.51 9.77
N TRP A 231 -26.13 -25.69 10.69
CA TRP A 231 -25.73 -26.12 12.03
C TRP A 231 -26.92 -26.56 12.88
N LEU A 232 -28.13 -26.04 12.63
CA LEU A 232 -29.34 -26.47 13.32
C LEU A 232 -29.61 -27.97 13.10
N ILE A 233 -29.44 -28.44 11.86
CA ILE A 233 -29.65 -29.85 11.48
C ILE A 233 -28.71 -30.76 12.29
N PHE A 234 -27.42 -30.39 12.35
CA PHE A 234 -26.42 -31.15 13.11
C PHE A 234 -26.64 -31.04 14.61
N SER A 235 -27.09 -29.89 15.12
CA SER A 235 -27.38 -29.69 16.54
C SER A 235 -28.55 -30.57 16.98
N ILE A 236 -29.66 -30.59 16.22
CA ILE A 236 -30.81 -31.46 16.50
C ILE A 236 -30.40 -32.93 16.42
N MET A 237 -29.62 -33.32 15.42
CA MET A 237 -29.08 -34.68 15.32
C MET A 237 -28.19 -35.04 16.51
N GLY A 238 -27.33 -34.12 16.95
CA GLY A 238 -26.45 -34.30 18.11
C GLY A 238 -27.21 -34.44 19.42
N VAL A 239 -28.26 -33.64 19.62
CA VAL A 239 -29.17 -33.77 20.78
C VAL A 239 -29.80 -35.15 20.80
N ASN A 240 -30.31 -35.64 19.67
CA ASN A 240 -30.92 -36.98 19.61
C ASN A 240 -29.92 -38.12 19.89
N LEU A 241 -28.64 -37.95 19.54
CA LEU A 241 -27.62 -38.97 19.73
C LEU A 241 -27.02 -38.98 21.14
N PHE A 242 -26.79 -37.80 21.72
CA PHE A 242 -25.91 -37.61 22.88
C PHE A 242 -26.56 -36.95 24.11
N ALA A 243 -27.80 -36.46 24.02
CA ALA A 243 -28.46 -35.80 25.17
C ALA A 243 -28.54 -36.73 26.38
N GLY A 244 -28.14 -36.22 27.55
CA GLY A 244 -28.16 -36.97 28.81
C GLY A 244 -27.07 -38.02 29.00
N LYS A 245 -26.26 -38.31 27.97
CA LYS A 245 -25.24 -39.39 28.01
C LYS A 245 -23.85 -38.95 28.47
N PHE A 246 -23.59 -37.63 28.58
CA PHE A 246 -22.29 -37.08 29.00
C PHE A 246 -22.14 -36.96 30.53
N GLY A 247 -22.83 -37.82 31.28
CA GLY A 247 -22.69 -37.91 32.74
C GLY A 247 -21.54 -38.83 33.11
N LYS A 248 -20.77 -38.48 34.14
CA LYS A 248 -19.73 -39.35 34.71
C LYS A 248 -19.66 -39.18 36.22
N CYS A 249 -19.43 -40.27 36.92
CA CYS A 249 -19.04 -40.25 38.32
C CYS A 249 -17.55 -39.96 38.45
N ILE A 250 -17.20 -39.00 39.29
CA ILE A 250 -15.81 -38.62 39.57
C ILE A 250 -15.54 -38.56 41.07
N ASN A 251 -14.27 -38.71 41.43
CA ASN A 251 -13.77 -38.63 42.80
C ASN A 251 -13.04 -37.29 43.02
N LYS A 252 -13.45 -36.52 44.03
CA LYS A 252 -12.86 -35.20 44.34
C LYS A 252 -11.33 -35.20 44.49
N THR A 253 -10.74 -36.30 44.95
CA THR A 253 -9.29 -36.39 45.20
C THR A 253 -8.47 -36.79 43.99
N GLU A 254 -9.06 -37.52 43.03
CA GLU A 254 -8.37 -38.03 41.83
C GLU A 254 -8.60 -37.15 40.59
N GLY A 255 -9.43 -36.11 40.70
CA GLY A 255 -9.72 -35.15 39.64
C GLY A 255 -10.90 -35.55 38.76
N ASP A 256 -10.98 -34.97 37.56
CA ASP A 256 -12.11 -35.14 36.62
C ASP A 256 -12.06 -36.44 35.78
N MET A 257 -11.22 -37.42 36.13
CA MET A 257 -11.16 -38.70 35.41
C MET A 257 -12.36 -39.59 35.77
N PRO A 258 -12.99 -40.27 34.79
CA PRO A 258 -14.07 -41.20 35.08
C PRO A 258 -13.54 -42.41 35.87
N LEU A 259 -14.28 -42.82 36.89
CA LEU A 259 -14.01 -44.05 37.64
C LEU A 259 -14.27 -45.29 36.77
N ASP A 260 -13.56 -46.38 37.08
CA ASP A 260 -13.71 -47.65 36.37
C ASP A 260 -15.18 -48.12 36.38
N PRO A 261 -15.78 -48.42 35.21
CA PRO A 261 -17.17 -48.82 35.10
C PRO A 261 -17.48 -50.16 35.81
N LYS A 262 -16.44 -50.93 36.15
CA LYS A 262 -16.54 -52.17 36.94
C LYS A 262 -16.86 -51.91 38.42
N ILE A 263 -16.54 -50.73 38.94
CA ILE A 263 -16.74 -50.37 40.34
C ILE A 263 -18.06 -49.59 40.50
N ILE A 264 -18.31 -48.64 39.59
CA ILE A 264 -19.52 -47.81 39.55
C ILE A 264 -20.06 -47.88 38.13
N ASN A 265 -21.21 -48.53 37.95
CA ASN A 265 -21.79 -48.72 36.61
C ASN A 265 -22.84 -47.65 36.29
N ASN A 266 -23.65 -47.23 37.28
CA ASN A 266 -24.74 -46.27 37.07
C ASN A 266 -24.66 -45.08 38.03
N MET A 267 -25.39 -44.00 37.71
CA MET A 267 -25.56 -42.83 38.58
C MET A 267 -26.05 -43.21 39.99
N SER A 268 -26.97 -44.18 40.08
CA SER A 268 -27.48 -44.70 41.37
C SER A 268 -26.36 -45.25 42.26
N ASP A 269 -25.40 -45.97 41.68
CA ASP A 269 -24.26 -46.52 42.40
C ASP A 269 -23.34 -45.39 42.87
N CYS A 270 -23.10 -44.40 42.02
CA CYS A 270 -22.30 -43.22 42.37
C CYS A 270 -22.85 -42.49 43.61
N ILE A 271 -24.18 -42.36 43.70
CA ILE A 271 -24.86 -41.75 44.84
C ILE A 271 -24.80 -42.66 46.07
N LEU A 272 -24.97 -43.97 45.90
CA LEU A 272 -24.93 -44.95 47.00
C LEU A 272 -23.54 -45.03 47.65
N TYR A 273 -22.47 -44.98 46.85
CA TYR A 273 -21.09 -44.97 47.33
C TYR A 273 -20.64 -43.60 47.88
N ASN A 274 -21.48 -42.56 47.80
CA ASN A 274 -21.19 -41.23 48.34
C ASN A 274 -21.37 -41.13 49.88
N VAL A 275 -20.90 -42.13 50.62
CA VAL A 275 -20.94 -42.15 52.09
C VAL A 275 -19.88 -41.21 52.69
N SER A 276 -18.76 -41.03 51.98
CA SER A 276 -17.61 -40.20 52.38
C SER A 276 -17.69 -38.74 51.91
N GLY A 277 -18.68 -38.36 51.07
CA GLY A 277 -18.78 -37.01 50.48
C GLY A 277 -17.77 -36.73 49.35
N THR A 278 -17.04 -37.75 48.89
CA THR A 278 -15.96 -37.66 47.90
C THR A 278 -16.40 -37.94 46.46
N PHE A 279 -17.43 -38.78 46.27
CA PHE A 279 -17.97 -39.11 44.95
C PHE A 279 -19.11 -38.18 44.57
N TYR A 280 -19.13 -37.71 43.33
CA TYR A 280 -20.25 -36.94 42.82
C TYR A 280 -20.43 -37.17 41.32
N TRP A 281 -21.69 -37.16 40.90
CA TRP A 281 -22.06 -37.25 39.50
C TRP A 281 -21.95 -35.88 38.86
N THR A 282 -21.12 -35.77 37.82
CA THR A 282 -20.93 -34.53 37.08
C THR A 282 -21.26 -34.74 35.61
N LYS A 283 -21.54 -33.64 34.91
CA LYS A 283 -21.74 -33.64 33.46
C LYS A 283 -20.61 -32.87 32.80
N VAL A 284 -20.25 -33.25 31.59
CA VAL A 284 -19.38 -32.42 30.75
C VAL A 284 -20.05 -31.05 30.55
N LYS A 285 -19.29 -29.96 30.78
CA LYS A 285 -19.82 -28.59 30.82
C LYS A 285 -20.42 -28.14 29.49
N VAL A 286 -19.76 -28.48 28.38
CA VAL A 286 -20.24 -28.25 27.01
C VAL A 286 -20.77 -29.57 26.47
N ASN A 287 -22.09 -29.65 26.25
CA ASN A 287 -22.78 -30.89 25.92
C ASN A 287 -23.90 -30.69 24.88
N PHE A 288 -24.59 -31.78 24.55
CA PHE A 288 -25.72 -31.81 23.60
C PHE A 288 -27.07 -31.99 24.32
N ASP A 289 -27.22 -31.57 25.58
CA ASP A 289 -28.50 -31.71 26.31
C ASP A 289 -29.62 -30.85 25.68
N ASN A 290 -29.27 -29.69 25.11
CA ASN A 290 -30.20 -28.77 24.45
C ASN A 290 -29.59 -28.27 23.13
N VAL A 291 -30.43 -27.86 22.18
CA VAL A 291 -29.99 -27.33 20.88
C VAL A 291 -29.01 -26.15 21.03
N GLY A 292 -29.24 -25.26 22.01
CA GLY A 292 -28.34 -24.14 22.28
C GLY A 292 -26.96 -24.55 22.80
N ALA A 293 -26.89 -25.57 23.68
CA ALA A 293 -25.63 -26.14 24.14
C ALA A 293 -24.93 -26.91 23.00
N GLY A 294 -25.72 -27.58 22.15
CA GLY A 294 -25.25 -28.20 20.91
C GLY A 294 -24.62 -27.20 19.94
N TYR A 295 -25.16 -25.98 19.80
CA TYR A 295 -24.52 -24.92 19.01
C TYR A 295 -23.14 -24.52 19.55
N LEU A 296 -23.00 -24.42 20.88
CA LEU A 296 -21.72 -24.11 21.52
C LEU A 296 -20.71 -25.26 21.31
N ALA A 297 -21.16 -26.52 21.42
CA ALA A 297 -20.34 -27.69 21.15
C ALA A 297 -19.89 -27.76 19.68
N LEU A 298 -20.81 -27.51 18.74
CA LEU A 298 -20.50 -27.46 17.32
C LEU A 298 -19.55 -26.31 16.97
N LEU A 299 -19.64 -25.16 17.66
CA LEU A 299 -18.69 -24.06 17.49
C LEU A 299 -17.26 -24.45 17.94
N GLN A 300 -17.12 -25.18 19.05
CA GLN A 300 -15.84 -25.74 19.51
C GLN A 300 -15.25 -26.72 18.48
N VAL A 301 -16.08 -27.62 17.94
CA VAL A 301 -15.67 -28.53 16.87
C VAL A 301 -15.30 -27.78 15.60
N ALA A 302 -16.09 -26.78 15.19
CA ALA A 302 -15.85 -26.03 13.95
C ALA A 302 -14.56 -25.19 14.00
N THR A 303 -14.20 -24.67 15.18
CA THR A 303 -12.95 -23.91 15.39
C THR A 303 -11.75 -24.81 15.71
N PHE A 304 -11.95 -26.13 15.87
CA PHE A 304 -10.93 -27.10 16.30
C PHE A 304 -10.30 -26.77 17.67
N LYS A 305 -11.11 -26.27 18.61
CA LYS A 305 -10.70 -25.89 19.98
C LYS A 305 -11.68 -26.47 20.99
N GLY A 306 -11.21 -27.23 21.97
CA GLY A 306 -12.07 -28.01 22.87
C GLY A 306 -12.78 -29.20 22.22
N TRP A 307 -12.56 -29.43 20.91
CA TRP A 307 -13.23 -30.48 20.13
C TRP A 307 -12.91 -31.91 20.63
N MET A 308 -11.71 -32.13 21.18
CA MET A 308 -11.28 -33.42 21.71
C MET A 308 -12.12 -33.87 22.90
N ASP A 309 -12.38 -32.99 23.86
CA ASP A 309 -13.15 -33.32 25.07
C ASP A 309 -14.58 -33.73 24.75
N ILE A 310 -15.18 -33.07 23.75
CA ILE A 310 -16.53 -33.40 23.25
C ILE A 310 -16.52 -34.75 22.53
N MET A 311 -15.50 -35.01 21.72
CA MET A 311 -15.40 -36.23 20.93
C MET A 311 -15.14 -37.46 21.79
N TYR A 312 -14.26 -37.35 22.79
CA TYR A 312 -14.04 -38.40 23.77
C TYR A 312 -15.33 -38.69 24.55
N ALA A 313 -16.02 -37.65 25.04
CA ALA A 313 -17.31 -37.85 25.71
C ALA A 313 -18.36 -38.53 24.82
N ALA A 314 -18.38 -38.25 23.51
CA ALA A 314 -19.30 -38.87 22.57
C ALA A 314 -18.98 -40.33 22.27
N VAL A 315 -17.69 -40.68 22.13
CA VAL A 315 -17.24 -42.04 21.80
C VAL A 315 -17.31 -42.97 23.01
N ASP A 316 -17.08 -42.44 24.20
CA ASP A 316 -17.19 -43.18 25.45
C ASP A 316 -18.64 -43.30 25.96
N SER A 317 -19.59 -42.61 25.31
CA SER A 317 -20.98 -42.57 25.74
C SER A 317 -21.72 -43.89 25.52
N ARG A 318 -22.51 -44.27 26.54
CA ARG A 318 -23.41 -45.43 26.53
C ARG A 318 -24.88 -44.97 26.55
N GLU A 319 -25.68 -45.48 27.47
CA GLU A 319 -27.06 -45.03 27.70
C GLU A 319 -27.13 -43.91 28.74
N CYS A 320 -28.30 -43.28 28.87
CA CYS A 320 -28.54 -42.25 29.88
C CYS A 320 -28.31 -42.82 31.30
N GLU A 321 -27.66 -42.02 32.16
CA GLU A 321 -27.34 -42.36 33.56
C GLU A 321 -26.39 -43.56 33.77
N GLU A 322 -25.79 -44.10 32.70
CA GLU A 322 -24.71 -45.08 32.77
C GLU A 322 -23.33 -44.39 32.78
N GLN A 323 -22.36 -45.00 33.45
CA GLN A 323 -20.97 -44.56 33.45
C GLN A 323 -20.36 -44.78 32.05
N PRO A 324 -19.62 -43.80 31.50
CA PRO A 324 -18.96 -43.95 30.21
C PRO A 324 -17.91 -45.05 30.25
N GLU A 325 -17.80 -45.79 29.15
CA GLU A 325 -16.80 -46.84 28.97
C GLU A 325 -15.94 -46.51 27.77
N TRP A 326 -14.62 -46.65 27.94
CA TRP A 326 -13.64 -46.24 26.96
C TRP A 326 -13.90 -46.88 25.59
N GLU A 327 -14.10 -46.05 24.57
CA GLU A 327 -14.32 -46.43 23.17
C GLU A 327 -15.50 -47.39 22.91
N CYS A 328 -16.56 -47.34 23.73
CA CYS A 328 -17.74 -48.19 23.55
C CYS A 328 -18.45 -47.95 22.20
N ASN A 329 -18.56 -46.69 21.76
CA ASN A 329 -19.27 -46.29 20.55
C ASN A 329 -18.35 -45.58 19.54
N LEU A 330 -17.32 -46.31 19.07
CA LEU A 330 -16.28 -45.80 18.17
C LEU A 330 -16.83 -45.13 16.89
N TYR A 331 -17.96 -45.60 16.35
CA TYR A 331 -18.54 -45.07 15.11
C TYR A 331 -19.02 -43.62 15.22
N MET A 332 -19.18 -43.08 16.42
CA MET A 332 -19.57 -41.68 16.62
C MET A 332 -18.53 -40.67 16.11
N TYR A 333 -17.28 -41.09 15.88
CA TYR A 333 -16.29 -40.27 15.14
C TYR A 333 -16.80 -39.84 13.75
N LEU A 334 -17.61 -40.66 13.07
CA LEU A 334 -18.15 -40.34 11.75
C LEU A 334 -19.06 -39.10 11.78
N TYR A 335 -19.83 -38.91 12.86
CA TYR A 335 -20.66 -37.71 13.04
C TYR A 335 -19.81 -36.43 12.98
N PHE A 336 -18.69 -36.41 13.71
CA PHE A 336 -17.80 -35.25 13.77
C PHE A 336 -17.03 -35.04 12.46
N VAL A 337 -16.56 -36.11 11.81
CA VAL A 337 -15.88 -36.01 10.51
C VAL A 337 -16.81 -35.40 9.45
N ILE A 338 -18.06 -35.87 9.37
CA ILE A 338 -19.05 -35.31 8.44
C ILE A 338 -19.31 -33.84 8.77
N PHE A 339 -19.48 -33.49 10.05
CA PHE A 339 -19.66 -32.11 10.46
C PHE A 339 -18.44 -31.23 10.16
N ILE A 340 -17.21 -31.71 10.32
CA ILE A 340 -16.01 -30.93 10.02
C ILE A 340 -15.93 -30.60 8.51
N ILE A 341 -16.22 -31.58 7.65
CA ILE A 341 -16.21 -31.38 6.19
C ILE A 341 -17.27 -30.35 5.80
N PHE A 342 -18.54 -30.57 6.17
CA PHE A 342 -19.63 -29.70 5.70
C PHE A 342 -19.81 -28.43 6.52
N GLY A 343 -19.67 -28.53 7.84
CA GLY A 343 -19.98 -27.50 8.81
C GLY A 343 -18.83 -26.55 9.16
N SER A 344 -17.57 -26.95 8.95
CA SER A 344 -16.38 -26.10 9.17
C SER A 344 -15.71 -25.71 7.86
N PHE A 345 -15.28 -26.68 7.04
CA PHE A 345 -14.51 -26.37 5.82
C PHE A 345 -15.31 -25.55 4.81
N PHE A 346 -16.54 -25.97 4.46
CA PHE A 346 -17.35 -25.21 3.50
C PHE A 346 -17.86 -23.87 4.07
N THR A 347 -18.23 -23.81 5.35
CA THR A 347 -18.76 -22.58 5.97
C THR A 347 -17.68 -21.51 6.11
N LEU A 348 -16.47 -21.87 6.58
CA LEU A 348 -15.34 -20.94 6.68
C LEU A 348 -14.92 -20.44 5.29
N ASN A 349 -14.86 -21.32 4.29
CA ASN A 349 -14.52 -20.92 2.92
C ASN A 349 -15.59 -20.01 2.31
N LEU A 350 -16.88 -20.27 2.54
CA LEU A 350 -17.97 -19.40 2.11
C LEU A 350 -17.86 -18.02 2.78
N PHE A 351 -17.53 -17.98 4.07
CA PHE A 351 -17.37 -16.74 4.82
C PHE A 351 -16.21 -15.88 4.28
N ILE A 352 -15.05 -16.50 4.06
CA ILE A 352 -13.87 -15.85 3.46
C ILE A 352 -14.22 -15.34 2.05
N GLY A 353 -14.87 -16.15 1.23
CA GLY A 353 -15.27 -15.77 -0.14
C GLY A 353 -16.18 -14.54 -0.19
N VAL A 354 -17.19 -14.48 0.68
CA VAL A 354 -18.13 -13.34 0.74
C VAL A 354 -17.45 -12.07 1.26
N ILE A 355 -16.53 -12.18 2.22
CA ILE A 355 -15.77 -11.02 2.70
C ILE A 355 -14.88 -10.45 1.60
N ILE A 356 -14.15 -11.30 0.88
CA ILE A 356 -13.28 -10.87 -0.23
C ILE A 356 -14.10 -10.17 -1.31
N ASP A 357 -15.20 -10.76 -1.74
CA ASP A 357 -16.06 -10.16 -2.76
C ASP A 357 -16.64 -8.81 -2.30
N ASN A 358 -17.14 -8.73 -1.07
CA ASN A 358 -17.69 -7.48 -0.54
C ASN A 358 -16.61 -6.39 -0.41
N PHE A 359 -15.43 -6.74 0.09
CA PHE A 359 -14.30 -5.82 0.19
C PHE A 359 -13.90 -5.28 -1.19
N ASN A 360 -13.85 -6.14 -2.20
CA ASN A 360 -13.53 -5.75 -3.57
C ASN A 360 -14.60 -4.82 -4.17
N GLN A 361 -15.89 -5.08 -3.91
CA GLN A 361 -16.97 -4.18 -4.31
C GLN A 361 -16.87 -2.80 -3.64
N GLN A 362 -16.53 -2.75 -2.36
CA GLN A 362 -16.41 -1.50 -1.64
C GLN A 362 -15.16 -0.71 -2.01
N LYS A 363 -14.03 -1.39 -2.18
CA LYS A 363 -12.81 -0.77 -2.70
C LYS A 363 -13.06 -0.13 -4.06
N LYS A 364 -13.80 -0.80 -4.95
CA LYS A 364 -14.25 -0.24 -6.24
C LYS A 364 -15.09 1.04 -6.07
N LYS A 365 -16.00 1.08 -5.08
CA LYS A 365 -16.82 2.27 -4.79
C LYS A 365 -16.02 3.42 -4.17
N ILE A 366 -15.12 3.14 -3.23
CA ILE A 366 -14.37 4.16 -2.46
C ILE A 366 -13.20 4.73 -3.28
N SER A 367 -12.52 3.91 -4.07
CA SER A 367 -11.36 4.33 -4.86
C SER A 367 -11.74 5.40 -5.91
N GLY A 368 -13.03 5.58 -6.21
CA GLY A 368 -13.50 6.48 -7.26
C GLY A 368 -12.92 6.16 -8.64
N GLN A 369 -12.21 5.04 -8.77
CA GLN A 369 -11.62 4.60 -10.02
C GLN A 369 -12.75 4.18 -10.94
N ASP A 370 -12.85 4.96 -12.00
CA ASP A 370 -13.92 5.00 -13.00
C ASP A 370 -14.52 3.62 -13.26
N ILE A 371 -15.78 3.46 -12.87
CA ILE A 371 -16.63 2.28 -13.06
C ILE A 371 -16.76 1.90 -14.56
N PHE A 372 -16.32 2.80 -15.44
CA PHE A 372 -16.46 2.70 -16.90
C PHE A 372 -15.20 2.25 -17.65
N MET A 373 -14.02 2.14 -17.00
CA MET A 373 -12.81 1.67 -17.68
C MET A 373 -12.63 0.15 -17.55
N THR A 374 -12.28 -0.49 -18.65
CA THR A 374 -11.90 -1.91 -18.68
C THR A 374 -10.57 -2.15 -17.96
N GLU A 375 -10.33 -3.38 -17.51
CA GLU A 375 -9.08 -3.76 -16.82
C GLU A 375 -7.84 -3.53 -17.71
N GLU A 376 -7.97 -3.71 -19.02
CA GLU A 376 -6.91 -3.41 -19.98
C GLU A 376 -6.64 -1.90 -20.09
N GLN A 377 -7.67 -1.08 -20.28
CA GLN A 377 -7.55 0.39 -20.32
C GLN A 377 -6.90 0.95 -19.05
N LYS A 378 -7.20 0.35 -17.89
CA LYS A 378 -6.59 0.74 -16.61
C LYS A 378 -5.09 0.48 -16.57
N LYS A 379 -4.62 -0.65 -17.11
CA LYS A 379 -3.19 -0.97 -17.24
C LYS A 379 -2.49 0.05 -18.12
N TYR A 380 -3.09 0.38 -19.28
CA TYR A 380 -2.56 1.43 -20.16
C TYR A 380 -2.48 2.78 -19.44
N TYR A 381 -3.56 3.23 -18.81
CA TYR A 381 -3.60 4.51 -18.09
C TYR A 381 -2.59 4.57 -16.95
N ASN A 382 -2.41 3.49 -16.18
CA ASN A 382 -1.45 3.43 -15.07
C ASN A 382 0.00 3.48 -15.56
N ALA A 383 0.37 2.69 -16.57
CA ALA A 383 1.69 2.73 -17.19
C ALA A 383 1.99 4.15 -17.71
N MET A 384 0.98 4.78 -18.32
CA MET A 384 1.07 6.13 -18.85
C MET A 384 1.22 7.22 -17.77
N LYS A 385 0.46 7.10 -16.67
CA LYS A 385 0.56 8.02 -15.51
C LYS A 385 1.93 7.92 -14.84
N LYS A 386 2.49 6.71 -14.75
CA LYS A 386 3.84 6.47 -14.23
C LYS A 386 4.90 7.14 -15.12
N LEU A 387 4.71 7.14 -16.45
CA LEU A 387 5.60 7.79 -17.42
C LEU A 387 5.80 9.28 -17.17
N GLY A 388 4.70 10.01 -16.92
CA GLY A 388 4.74 11.47 -16.74
C GLY A 388 5.36 11.95 -15.43
N SER A 389 5.64 11.03 -14.49
CA SER A 389 6.13 11.35 -13.15
C SER A 389 7.65 11.25 -12.99
N LYS A 390 8.33 10.42 -13.81
CA LYS A 390 9.78 10.22 -13.71
C LYS A 390 10.55 11.22 -14.56
N LYS A 391 11.68 11.68 -14.00
CA LYS A 391 12.62 12.62 -14.65
C LYS A 391 13.93 11.90 -14.94
N PRO A 392 14.58 12.15 -16.10
CA PRO A 392 15.95 11.70 -16.31
C PRO A 392 16.83 12.30 -15.21
N GLN A 393 17.53 11.44 -14.47
CA GLN A 393 18.43 11.89 -13.40
C GLN A 393 19.79 12.24 -13.99
N LYS A 394 20.51 13.16 -13.33
CA LYS A 394 21.88 13.46 -13.73
C LYS A 394 22.77 12.32 -13.24
N PRO A 395 23.63 11.73 -14.11
CA PRO A 395 24.58 10.73 -13.66
C PRO A 395 25.51 11.34 -12.62
N ILE A 396 25.92 10.53 -11.64
CA ILE A 396 26.80 10.99 -10.56
C ILE A 396 28.14 11.41 -11.19
N PRO A 397 28.54 12.69 -11.07
CA PRO A 397 29.72 13.18 -11.76
C PRO A 397 30.97 12.51 -11.21
N ARG A 398 31.80 11.97 -12.11
CA ARG A 398 33.09 11.38 -11.75
C ARG A 398 33.97 12.45 -11.08
N PRO A 399 34.54 12.18 -9.90
CA PRO A 399 35.41 13.15 -9.25
C PRO A 399 36.69 13.39 -10.09
N LEU A 400 37.08 14.67 -10.22
CA LEU A 400 38.23 15.09 -11.03
C LEU A 400 39.59 14.55 -10.53
N ASN A 401 39.67 14.19 -9.24
CA ASN A 401 40.90 13.68 -8.63
C ASN A 401 41.18 12.25 -9.09
N LYS A 402 42.39 11.96 -9.61
CA LYS A 402 42.78 10.62 -10.10
C LYS A 402 42.54 9.50 -9.07
N TYR A 403 42.89 9.73 -7.81
CA TYR A 403 42.70 8.72 -6.74
C TYR A 403 41.22 8.47 -6.42
N GLN A 404 40.40 9.53 -6.34
CA GLN A 404 38.96 9.38 -6.08
C GLN A 404 38.23 8.82 -7.31
N GLY A 405 38.66 9.19 -8.51
CA GLY A 405 38.16 8.65 -9.77
C GLY A 405 38.43 7.15 -9.88
N PHE A 406 39.63 6.69 -9.49
CA PHE A 406 39.93 5.26 -9.41
C PHE A 406 39.04 4.52 -8.41
N ILE A 407 38.82 5.08 -7.21
CA ILE A 407 37.92 4.50 -6.21
C ILE A 407 36.48 4.45 -6.74
N PHE A 408 36.03 5.51 -7.41
CA PHE A 408 34.72 5.57 -8.07
C PHE A 408 34.58 4.49 -9.15
N ASP A 409 35.61 4.29 -9.98
CA ASP A 409 35.61 3.28 -11.04
C ASP A 409 35.62 1.85 -10.46
N VAL A 410 36.22 1.62 -9.28
CA VAL A 410 36.18 0.32 -8.58
C VAL A 410 34.81 0.06 -7.97
N VAL A 411 34.26 1.04 -7.23
CA VAL A 411 32.96 0.91 -6.56
C VAL A 411 31.82 0.75 -7.56
N SER A 412 31.93 1.37 -8.74
CA SER A 412 30.89 1.31 -9.78
C SER A 412 30.90 -0.01 -10.57
N LYS A 413 31.92 -0.87 -10.40
CA LYS A 413 31.96 -2.17 -11.09
C LYS A 413 31.02 -3.17 -10.43
N GLN A 414 30.23 -3.87 -11.24
CA GLN A 414 29.33 -4.94 -10.80
C GLN A 414 30.05 -6.02 -9.97
N ALA A 415 31.31 -6.33 -10.28
CA ALA A 415 32.11 -7.31 -9.54
C ALA A 415 32.29 -6.95 -8.05
N PHE A 416 32.38 -5.65 -7.72
CA PHE A 416 32.49 -5.19 -6.35
C PHE A 416 31.19 -5.49 -5.58
N ASP A 417 30.03 -5.13 -6.14
CA ASP A 417 28.72 -5.42 -5.53
C ASP A 417 28.47 -6.94 -5.38
N VAL A 418 28.85 -7.77 -6.36
CA VAL A 418 28.74 -9.24 -6.26
C VAL A 418 29.63 -9.80 -5.14
N SER A 419 30.85 -9.28 -4.97
CA SER A 419 31.77 -9.74 -3.93
C SER A 419 31.24 -9.45 -2.52
N ILE A 420 30.64 -8.28 -2.31
CA ILE A 420 30.00 -7.90 -1.04
C ILE A 420 28.78 -8.80 -0.78
N MET A 421 27.99 -9.12 -1.81
CA MET A 421 26.85 -10.03 -1.67
C MET A 421 27.28 -11.43 -1.18
N ILE A 422 28.37 -11.99 -1.72
CA ILE A 422 28.92 -13.27 -1.26
C ILE A 422 29.37 -13.19 0.21
N LEU A 423 30.02 -12.11 0.61
CA LEU A 423 30.46 -11.89 2.00
C LEU A 423 29.28 -11.79 2.99
N ILE A 424 28.15 -11.21 2.56
CA ILE A 424 26.92 -11.19 3.35
C ILE A 424 26.37 -12.61 3.55
N CYS A 425 26.33 -13.42 2.48
CA CYS A 425 25.91 -14.82 2.58
C CYS A 425 26.82 -15.63 3.51
N LEU A 426 28.14 -15.44 3.45
CA LEU A 426 29.08 -16.09 4.37
C LEU A 426 28.85 -15.64 5.81
N ASN A 427 28.59 -14.35 6.06
CA ASN A 427 28.26 -13.86 7.38
C ASN A 427 26.98 -14.52 7.94
N MET A 428 25.94 -14.68 7.11
CA MET A 428 24.72 -15.39 7.49
C MET A 428 24.99 -16.83 7.95
N VAL A 429 25.82 -17.57 7.19
CA VAL A 429 26.20 -18.94 7.57
C VAL A 429 26.90 -18.97 8.92
N THR A 430 27.76 -17.99 9.23
CA THR A 430 28.41 -17.93 10.56
C THR A 430 27.43 -17.73 11.70
N MET A 431 26.32 -16.99 11.48
CA MET A 431 25.27 -16.84 12.48
C MET A 431 24.47 -18.14 12.70
N MET A 432 24.30 -18.96 11.65
CA MET A 432 23.61 -20.26 11.74
C MET A 432 24.39 -21.31 12.55
N VAL A 433 25.71 -21.13 12.74
CA VAL A 433 26.58 -22.06 13.49
C VAL A 433 26.46 -21.86 15.01
N GLU A 434 25.86 -20.77 15.49
CA GLU A 434 25.65 -20.52 16.93
C GLU A 434 24.70 -21.56 17.56
N THR A 435 25.08 -22.13 18.71
CA THR A 435 24.31 -23.11 19.49
C THR A 435 24.19 -22.67 20.97
N ASP A 436 23.27 -23.24 21.76
CA ASP A 436 23.03 -22.79 23.15
C ASP A 436 24.22 -23.12 24.09
N ASP A 437 24.77 -24.33 23.99
CA ASP A 437 25.95 -24.77 24.75
C ASP A 437 27.21 -24.86 23.87
N GLN A 438 27.92 -23.75 23.72
CA GLN A 438 29.14 -23.70 22.89
C GLN A 438 30.41 -23.79 23.74
N SER A 439 31.44 -24.47 23.21
CA SER A 439 32.77 -24.39 23.81
C SER A 439 33.32 -22.95 23.73
N GLN A 440 34.08 -22.54 24.75
CA GLN A 440 34.67 -21.20 24.79
C GLN A 440 35.58 -20.92 23.58
N GLU A 441 36.22 -21.96 23.04
CA GLU A 441 37.00 -21.88 21.81
C GLU A 441 36.13 -21.51 20.60
N LYS A 442 34.97 -22.17 20.44
CA LYS A 442 34.01 -21.85 19.37
C LYS A 442 33.52 -20.42 19.49
N VAL A 443 33.18 -19.96 20.69
CA VAL A 443 32.76 -18.57 20.94
C VAL A 443 33.85 -17.57 20.55
N ASN A 444 35.11 -17.84 20.93
CA ASN A 444 36.24 -16.98 20.61
C ASN A 444 36.53 -16.93 19.10
N ILE A 445 36.48 -18.08 18.42
CA ILE A 445 36.66 -18.18 16.97
C ILE A 445 35.55 -17.39 16.26
N LEU A 446 34.30 -17.59 16.65
CA LEU A 446 33.16 -16.93 16.04
C LEU A 446 33.16 -15.41 16.30
N HIS A 447 33.62 -14.98 17.47
CA HIS A 447 33.82 -13.56 17.78
C HIS A 447 34.88 -12.93 16.87
N LYS A 448 36.03 -13.59 16.67
CA LYS A 448 37.08 -13.11 15.74
C LYS A 448 36.58 -13.01 14.30
N ILE A 449 35.83 -14.01 13.84
CA ILE A 449 35.21 -14.01 12.51
C ILE A 449 34.18 -12.87 12.38
N ASN A 450 33.35 -12.65 13.40
CA ASN A 450 32.39 -11.56 13.41
C ASN A 450 33.06 -10.17 13.38
N MET A 451 34.17 -10.00 14.09
CA MET A 451 34.99 -8.77 14.03
C MET A 451 35.58 -8.54 12.64
N LEU A 452 36.05 -9.60 11.97
CA LEU A 452 36.53 -9.53 10.59
C LEU A 452 35.43 -9.01 9.63
N PHE A 453 34.21 -9.55 9.74
CA PHE A 453 33.10 -9.09 8.91
C PHE A 453 32.70 -7.63 9.18
N VAL A 454 32.69 -7.20 10.45
CA VAL A 454 32.45 -5.80 10.82
C VAL A 454 33.48 -4.89 10.16
N ALA A 455 34.75 -5.27 10.20
CA ALA A 455 35.83 -4.50 9.58
C ALA A 455 35.65 -4.40 8.05
N ILE A 456 35.30 -5.51 7.38
CA ILE A 456 35.04 -5.54 5.93
C ILE A 456 33.87 -4.62 5.54
N PHE A 457 32.73 -4.71 6.23
CA PHE A 457 31.55 -3.87 5.93
C PHE A 457 31.77 -2.39 6.27
N THR A 458 32.57 -2.11 7.30
CA THR A 458 33.00 -0.73 7.61
C THR A 458 33.89 -0.20 6.49
N GLY A 459 34.82 -1.02 5.99
CA GLY A 459 35.65 -0.70 4.84
C GLY A 459 34.82 -0.40 3.59
N GLU A 460 33.88 -1.28 3.24
CA GLU A 460 32.93 -1.08 2.14
C GLU A 460 32.20 0.28 2.24
N CYS A 461 31.66 0.59 3.42
CA CYS A 461 30.94 1.83 3.67
C CYS A 461 31.84 3.07 3.46
N ILE A 462 33.08 3.01 3.94
CA ILE A 462 34.06 4.09 3.76
C ILE A 462 34.42 4.24 2.28
N PHE A 463 34.66 3.14 1.57
CA PHE A 463 34.96 3.17 0.12
C PHE A 463 33.81 3.80 -0.68
N LYS A 464 32.56 3.42 -0.41
CA LYS A 464 31.37 4.01 -1.06
C LYS A 464 31.20 5.50 -0.72
N MET A 465 31.42 5.88 0.53
CA MET A 465 31.34 7.29 0.96
C MET A 465 32.41 8.17 0.30
N LEU A 466 33.64 7.67 0.15
CA LEU A 466 34.72 8.38 -0.54
C LEU A 466 34.49 8.52 -2.05
N ALA A 467 33.88 7.50 -2.68
CA ALA A 467 33.52 7.52 -4.10
C ALA A 467 32.37 8.50 -4.39
N LEU A 468 31.27 8.37 -3.65
CA LEU A 468 29.97 9.00 -3.97
C LEU A 468 29.73 10.32 -3.22
N ARG A 469 30.51 10.63 -2.16
CA ARG A 469 30.41 11.85 -1.36
C ARG A 469 28.98 12.07 -0.82
N HIS A 470 28.35 13.20 -1.12
CA HIS A 470 26.97 13.49 -0.70
C HIS A 470 25.93 12.64 -1.43
N TYR A 471 26.23 12.15 -2.65
CA TYR A 471 25.35 11.25 -3.40
C TYR A 471 25.22 9.86 -2.75
N TYR A 472 26.08 9.53 -1.77
CA TYR A 472 25.90 8.32 -0.96
C TYR A 472 24.57 8.36 -0.18
N PHE A 473 24.22 9.51 0.40
CA PHE A 473 23.05 9.67 1.27
C PHE A 473 21.74 9.90 0.51
N THR A 474 21.77 10.06 -0.81
CA THR A 474 20.54 10.10 -1.63
C THR A 474 19.94 8.72 -1.85
N ASN A 475 20.73 7.64 -1.78
CA ASN A 475 20.21 6.28 -1.95
C ASN A 475 19.78 5.68 -0.60
N GLY A 476 18.50 5.33 -0.47
CA GLY A 476 17.94 4.72 0.75
C GLY A 476 18.63 3.42 1.17
N TRP A 477 19.10 2.60 0.21
CA TRP A 477 19.82 1.37 0.52
C TRP A 477 21.20 1.63 1.12
N ASN A 478 21.89 2.67 0.66
CA ASN A 478 23.17 3.08 1.23
C ASN A 478 22.97 3.64 2.65
N ILE A 479 21.89 4.41 2.90
CA ILE A 479 21.54 4.87 4.26
C ILE A 479 21.28 3.68 5.19
N PHE A 480 20.51 2.69 4.73
CA PHE A 480 20.27 1.46 5.49
C PHE A 480 21.59 0.73 5.81
N ASP A 481 22.47 0.57 4.83
CA ASP A 481 23.78 -0.05 5.01
C ASP A 481 24.64 0.69 6.04
N PHE A 482 24.65 2.02 5.99
CA PHE A 482 25.33 2.88 6.95
C PHE A 482 24.80 2.70 8.38
N VAL A 483 23.47 2.68 8.55
CA VAL A 483 22.83 2.44 9.86
C VAL A 483 23.21 1.07 10.42
N VAL A 484 23.20 0.02 9.59
CA VAL A 484 23.59 -1.34 10.01
C VAL A 484 25.07 -1.40 10.44
N VAL A 485 25.97 -0.69 9.75
CA VAL A 485 27.39 -0.60 10.13
C VAL A 485 27.55 0.13 11.45
N ILE A 486 26.87 1.27 11.66
CA ILE A 486 26.92 2.01 12.92
C ILE A 486 26.42 1.15 14.07
N LEU A 487 25.25 0.52 13.95
CA LEU A 487 24.70 -0.36 14.98
C LEU A 487 25.63 -1.54 15.28
N SER A 488 26.35 -2.04 14.26
CA SER A 488 27.35 -3.10 14.43
C SER A 488 28.57 -2.63 15.23
N ILE A 489 29.10 -1.44 14.93
CA ILE A 489 30.25 -0.86 15.64
C ILE A 489 29.86 -0.52 17.08
N VAL A 490 28.70 0.12 17.27
CA VAL A 490 28.14 0.39 18.60
C VAL A 490 27.99 -0.92 19.36
N GLY A 491 27.42 -1.96 18.78
CA GLY A 491 27.28 -3.26 19.44
C GLY A 491 28.61 -3.88 19.89
N THR A 492 29.69 -3.74 19.10
CA THR A 492 31.02 -4.24 19.47
C THR A 492 31.68 -3.40 20.56
N VAL A 493 31.67 -2.06 20.43
CA VAL A 493 32.31 -1.14 21.38
C VAL A 493 31.56 -1.14 22.72
N LEU A 494 30.24 -1.17 22.66
CA LEU A 494 29.37 -1.20 23.84
C LEU A 494 29.52 -2.53 24.59
N SER A 495 29.85 -3.65 23.91
CA SER A 495 30.16 -4.93 24.57
C SER A 495 31.33 -4.78 25.55
N ASP A 496 32.40 -4.07 25.14
CA ASP A 496 33.60 -3.89 25.96
C ASP A 496 33.38 -2.88 27.09
N ILE A 497 32.54 -1.86 26.86
CA ILE A 497 32.21 -0.83 27.86
C ILE A 497 31.19 -1.35 28.89
N ILE A 498 30.19 -2.13 28.48
CA ILE A 498 29.15 -2.66 29.37
C ILE A 498 29.68 -3.75 30.28
N GLN A 499 30.69 -4.53 29.86
CA GLN A 499 31.36 -5.45 30.80
C GLN A 499 31.96 -4.69 32.01
N LYS A 500 32.17 -3.37 31.88
CA LYS A 500 32.64 -2.47 32.93
C LYS A 500 31.52 -1.73 33.69
N TYR A 501 30.32 -1.57 33.10
CA TYR A 501 29.17 -0.92 33.72
C TYR A 501 27.95 -1.85 33.65
N PHE A 502 27.50 -2.37 34.81
CA PHE A 502 26.41 -3.35 34.98
C PHE A 502 25.06 -2.95 34.31
N PHE A 503 24.92 -3.13 33.00
CA PHE A 503 23.64 -3.09 32.29
C PHE A 503 23.02 -4.50 32.21
N SER A 504 21.71 -4.57 31.98
CA SER A 504 20.98 -5.84 31.91
C SER A 504 21.48 -6.73 30.76
N PRO A 505 21.72 -8.03 30.99
CA PRO A 505 22.14 -8.96 29.94
C PRO A 505 21.10 -9.17 28.84
N THR A 506 19.85 -8.76 29.06
CA THR A 506 18.78 -8.79 28.06
C THR A 506 18.96 -7.72 26.97
N LEU A 507 19.36 -6.51 27.34
CA LEU A 507 19.69 -5.45 26.38
C LEU A 507 20.82 -5.89 25.43
N PHE A 508 21.79 -6.62 25.97
CA PHE A 508 22.87 -7.19 25.18
C PHE A 508 22.36 -8.20 24.13
N ARG A 509 21.42 -9.08 24.47
CA ARG A 509 20.79 -9.98 23.51
C ARG A 509 20.09 -9.21 22.38
N VAL A 510 19.41 -8.09 22.70
CA VAL A 510 18.74 -7.22 21.72
C VAL A 510 19.73 -6.50 20.81
N ILE A 511 20.83 -5.97 21.34
CA ILE A 511 21.84 -5.30 20.51
C ILE A 511 22.54 -6.30 19.58
N ARG A 512 22.72 -7.56 20.02
CA ARG A 512 23.24 -8.64 19.16
C ARG A 512 22.31 -8.96 17.98
N LEU A 513 20.99 -8.79 18.12
CA LEU A 513 20.02 -8.96 17.03
C LEU A 513 20.21 -7.94 15.89
N ALA A 514 20.80 -6.77 16.16
CA ALA A 514 21.06 -5.76 15.11
C ALA A 514 21.97 -6.29 13.97
N ARG A 515 22.75 -7.35 14.22
CA ARG A 515 23.57 -8.03 13.21
C ARG A 515 22.72 -8.69 12.12
N ILE A 516 21.47 -9.08 12.41
CA ILE A 516 20.51 -9.60 11.43
C ILE A 516 20.23 -8.60 10.31
N GLY A 517 20.34 -7.29 10.59
CA GLY A 517 20.18 -6.24 9.59
C GLY A 517 21.13 -6.39 8.38
N ARG A 518 22.28 -7.08 8.54
CA ARG A 518 23.20 -7.40 7.43
C ARG A 518 22.60 -8.38 6.44
N ILE A 519 21.78 -9.33 6.91
CA ILE A 519 21.12 -10.33 6.06
C ILE A 519 20.04 -9.65 5.20
N LEU A 520 19.35 -8.64 5.73
CA LEU A 520 18.35 -7.86 4.98
C LEU A 520 18.95 -7.16 3.74
N ARG A 521 20.27 -6.97 3.68
CA ARG A 521 20.95 -6.46 2.48
C ARG A 521 20.79 -7.35 1.25
N LEU A 522 20.56 -8.67 1.44
CA LEU A 522 20.30 -9.59 0.33
C LEU A 522 19.02 -9.25 -0.44
N ILE A 523 18.07 -8.55 0.19
CA ILE A 523 16.83 -8.10 -0.44
C ILE A 523 17.11 -7.16 -1.62
N ARG A 524 18.20 -6.38 -1.58
CA ARG A 524 18.59 -5.47 -2.67
C ARG A 524 18.80 -6.21 -3.99
N GLY A 525 19.37 -7.42 -3.94
CA GLY A 525 19.70 -8.21 -5.13
C GLY A 525 18.55 -9.09 -5.65
N ALA A 526 17.50 -9.28 -4.85
CA ALA A 526 16.41 -10.20 -5.17
C ALA A 526 15.16 -9.45 -5.66
N LYS A 527 15.06 -9.23 -6.99
CA LYS A 527 13.93 -8.52 -7.62
C LYS A 527 12.57 -9.08 -7.19
N GLY A 528 12.42 -10.41 -7.15
CA GLY A 528 11.16 -11.05 -6.72
C GLY A 528 10.81 -10.82 -5.25
N ILE A 529 11.79 -10.83 -4.33
CA ILE A 529 11.50 -10.55 -2.90
C ILE A 529 11.18 -9.07 -2.72
N ARG A 530 11.86 -8.19 -3.46
CA ARG A 530 11.64 -6.74 -3.44
C ARG A 530 10.23 -6.38 -3.88
N THR A 531 9.70 -6.98 -4.95
CA THR A 531 8.32 -6.74 -5.40
C THR A 531 7.30 -7.18 -4.36
N LEU A 532 7.49 -8.36 -3.74
CA LEU A 532 6.60 -8.85 -2.66
C LEU A 532 6.64 -7.94 -1.42
N LEU A 533 7.82 -7.49 -1.00
CA LEU A 533 7.98 -6.58 0.13
C LEU A 533 7.43 -5.18 -0.16
N PHE A 534 7.57 -4.69 -1.39
CA PHE A 534 6.96 -3.43 -1.81
C PHE A 534 5.44 -3.52 -1.76
N ALA A 535 4.85 -4.60 -2.28
CA ALA A 535 3.42 -4.87 -2.18
C ALA A 535 2.93 -4.88 -0.71
N LEU A 536 3.67 -5.57 0.16
CA LEU A 536 3.39 -5.60 1.59
C LEU A 536 3.49 -4.19 2.20
N MET A 537 4.53 -3.43 1.89
CA MET A 537 4.73 -2.07 2.40
C MET A 537 3.61 -1.12 1.96
N MET A 538 3.16 -1.22 0.71
CA MET A 538 2.02 -0.46 0.19
C MET A 538 0.71 -0.81 0.90
N SER A 539 0.58 -2.04 1.41
CA SER A 539 -0.58 -2.47 2.20
C SER A 539 -0.55 -2.03 3.67
N LEU A 540 0.63 -1.71 4.23
CA LEU A 540 0.80 -1.39 5.66
C LEU A 540 -0.11 -0.27 6.17
N PRO A 541 -0.32 0.86 5.47
CA PRO A 541 -1.21 1.91 5.96
C PRO A 541 -2.65 1.41 6.18
N ALA A 542 -3.17 0.58 5.28
CA ALA A 542 -4.49 -0.02 5.40
C ALA A 542 -4.52 -1.07 6.54
N LEU A 543 -3.50 -1.91 6.63
CA LEU A 543 -3.38 -2.91 7.70
C LEU A 543 -3.27 -2.26 9.08
N PHE A 544 -2.60 -1.11 9.20
CA PHE A 544 -2.51 -0.36 10.45
C PHE A 544 -3.88 0.15 10.92
N ASN A 545 -4.71 0.67 10.03
CA ASN A 545 -6.07 1.12 10.37
C ASN A 545 -6.94 -0.02 10.92
N ILE A 546 -6.79 -1.23 10.37
CA ILE A 546 -7.47 -2.43 10.85
C ILE A 546 -6.87 -2.91 12.16
N GLY A 547 -5.55 -2.87 12.30
CA GLY A 547 -4.85 -3.15 13.55
C GLY A 547 -5.31 -2.24 14.69
N LEU A 548 -5.52 -0.95 14.40
CA LEU A 548 -6.10 0.01 15.36
C LEU A 548 -7.54 -0.35 15.74
N LEU A 549 -8.37 -0.73 14.77
CA LEU A 549 -9.74 -1.20 15.06
C LEU A 549 -9.74 -2.46 15.92
N LEU A 550 -8.90 -3.46 15.58
CA LEU A 550 -8.74 -4.69 16.35
C LEU A 550 -8.24 -4.39 17.76
N PHE A 551 -7.27 -3.49 17.90
CA PHE A 551 -6.77 -3.03 19.19
C PHE A 551 -7.86 -2.36 20.02
N LEU A 552 -8.72 -1.54 19.42
CA LEU A 552 -9.87 -0.94 20.10
C LEU A 552 -10.88 -2.00 20.58
N VAL A 553 -11.20 -2.99 19.73
CA VAL A 553 -12.08 -4.11 20.12
C VAL A 553 -11.47 -4.90 21.27
N MET A 554 -10.18 -5.26 21.19
CA MET A 554 -9.45 -5.91 22.28
C MET A 554 -9.48 -5.06 23.56
N PHE A 555 -9.30 -3.74 23.45
CA PHE A 555 -9.36 -2.83 24.59
C PHE A 555 -10.73 -2.88 25.27
N ILE A 556 -11.82 -2.78 24.52
CA ILE A 556 -13.20 -2.82 25.06
C ILE A 556 -13.46 -4.15 25.78
N TYR A 557 -13.12 -5.27 25.12
CA TYR A 557 -13.29 -6.60 25.71
C TYR A 557 -12.36 -6.83 26.90
N ALA A 558 -11.18 -6.20 26.96
CA ALA A 558 -10.29 -6.29 28.11
C ALA A 558 -10.91 -5.64 29.35
N ILE A 559 -11.51 -4.46 29.21
CA ILE A 559 -12.23 -3.80 30.30
C ILE A 559 -13.44 -4.63 30.75
N PHE A 560 -14.24 -5.16 29.80
CA PHE A 560 -15.35 -6.06 30.14
C PHE A 560 -14.90 -7.36 30.82
N GLY A 561 -13.77 -7.92 30.39
CA GLY A 561 -13.17 -9.12 30.98
C GLY A 561 -12.71 -8.88 32.41
N MET A 562 -12.01 -7.78 32.67
CA MET A 562 -11.59 -7.40 34.02
C MET A 562 -12.80 -7.19 34.96
N ALA A 563 -13.83 -6.50 34.48
CA ALA A 563 -15.00 -6.19 35.30
C ALA A 563 -15.81 -7.44 35.70
N ASN A 564 -15.86 -8.46 34.84
CA ASN A 564 -16.71 -9.64 35.04
C ASN A 564 -15.95 -10.90 35.50
N PHE A 565 -14.67 -11.08 35.11
CA PHE A 565 -13.95 -12.35 35.26
C PHE A 565 -12.68 -12.29 36.13
N ALA A 566 -12.34 -11.14 36.72
CA ALA A 566 -11.12 -11.00 37.53
C ALA A 566 -11.02 -11.96 38.74
N TYR A 567 -12.16 -12.32 39.34
CA TYR A 567 -12.23 -13.17 40.54
C TYR A 567 -12.53 -14.63 40.26
N VAL A 568 -12.68 -15.01 38.99
CA VAL A 568 -12.99 -16.39 38.63
C VAL A 568 -11.88 -17.31 39.11
N LYS A 569 -12.26 -18.44 39.70
CA LYS A 569 -11.32 -19.47 40.15
C LYS A 569 -10.38 -19.89 39.02
N LYS A 570 -9.09 -19.98 39.34
CA LYS A 570 -8.03 -20.37 38.42
C LYS A 570 -8.11 -21.87 38.13
N GLU A 571 -8.49 -22.23 36.90
CA GLU A 571 -8.53 -23.62 36.40
C GLU A 571 -8.15 -23.63 34.92
N TYR A 572 -7.60 -24.75 34.44
CA TYR A 572 -7.23 -25.02 33.04
C TYR A 572 -6.46 -23.89 32.35
N GLY A 573 -7.17 -22.97 31.67
CA GLY A 573 -6.59 -21.87 30.91
C GLY A 573 -6.42 -20.56 31.69
N ILE A 574 -6.97 -20.43 32.90
CA ILE A 574 -6.77 -19.26 33.76
C ILE A 574 -5.76 -19.62 34.86
N ASP A 575 -4.58 -19.00 34.82
CA ASP A 575 -3.49 -19.23 35.78
C ASP A 575 -3.01 -17.91 36.42
N ASP A 576 -1.84 -17.92 37.05
CA ASP A 576 -1.26 -16.73 37.69
C ASP A 576 -0.81 -15.65 36.69
N MET A 577 -0.53 -16.02 35.44
CA MET A 577 0.02 -15.14 34.40
C MET A 577 -1.03 -14.74 33.35
N PHE A 578 -1.81 -15.69 32.87
CA PHE A 578 -2.91 -15.57 31.92
C PHE A 578 -4.23 -15.55 32.67
N ASN A 579 -4.71 -14.35 33.01
CA ASN A 579 -5.98 -14.14 33.70
C ASN A 579 -6.57 -12.76 33.39
N PHE A 580 -7.78 -12.51 33.88
CA PHE A 580 -8.48 -11.24 33.73
C PHE A 580 -8.33 -10.30 34.95
N GLN A 581 -7.27 -10.44 35.75
CA GLN A 581 -7.11 -9.64 36.98
C GLN A 581 -6.62 -8.21 36.70
N THR A 582 -5.78 -8.05 35.68
CA THR A 582 -5.19 -6.77 35.27
C THR A 582 -5.42 -6.53 33.78
N PHE A 583 -5.26 -5.26 33.37
CA PHE A 583 -5.48 -4.88 31.97
C PHE A 583 -4.49 -5.57 31.03
N ALA A 584 -3.21 -5.64 31.42
CA ALA A 584 -2.17 -6.27 30.60
C ALA A 584 -2.42 -7.79 30.44
N ASN A 585 -2.76 -8.49 31.53
CA ASN A 585 -3.06 -9.92 31.46
C ASN A 585 -4.30 -10.19 30.59
N SER A 586 -5.34 -9.37 30.75
CA SER A 586 -6.56 -9.43 29.93
C SER A 586 -6.25 -9.22 28.44
N MET A 587 -5.36 -8.27 28.13
CA MET A 587 -4.92 -8.00 26.76
C MET A 587 -4.15 -9.19 26.17
N LEU A 588 -3.30 -9.86 26.95
CA LEU A 588 -2.59 -11.07 26.51
C LEU A 588 -3.56 -12.21 26.21
N CYS A 589 -4.52 -12.48 27.11
CA CYS A 589 -5.56 -13.48 26.88
C CYS A 589 -6.38 -13.18 25.63
N LEU A 590 -6.81 -11.93 25.43
CA LEU A 590 -7.58 -11.53 24.25
C LEU A 590 -6.77 -11.60 22.97
N PHE A 591 -5.48 -11.23 23.00
CA PHE A 591 -4.58 -11.39 21.87
C PHE A 591 -4.42 -12.86 21.47
N GLN A 592 -4.32 -13.77 22.44
CA GLN A 592 -4.33 -15.21 22.18
C GLN A 592 -5.65 -15.66 21.52
N ILE A 593 -6.80 -15.24 22.07
CA ILE A 593 -8.14 -15.60 21.56
C ILE A 593 -8.42 -14.94 20.19
N THR A 594 -7.75 -13.86 19.79
CA THR A 594 -7.93 -13.24 18.47
C THR A 594 -7.72 -14.24 17.33
N THR A 595 -6.82 -15.20 17.51
CA THR A 595 -6.55 -16.30 16.58
C THR A 595 -7.47 -17.51 16.79
N SER A 596 -8.47 -17.39 17.66
CA SER A 596 -9.27 -18.46 18.27
C SER A 596 -8.46 -19.49 19.07
N ALA A 597 -7.20 -19.24 19.44
CA ALA A 597 -6.42 -20.22 20.17
C ALA A 597 -6.82 -20.29 21.66
N GLY A 598 -7.18 -21.48 22.15
CA GLY A 598 -7.36 -21.77 23.59
C GLY A 598 -8.53 -21.05 24.26
N TRP A 599 -9.53 -20.60 23.50
CA TRP A 599 -10.71 -19.91 24.05
C TRP A 599 -11.59 -20.84 24.90
N ASP A 600 -11.59 -22.13 24.58
CA ASP A 600 -12.25 -23.21 25.32
C ASP A 600 -11.70 -23.34 26.75
N GLY A 601 -10.37 -23.31 26.89
CA GLY A 601 -9.70 -23.38 28.20
C GLY A 601 -9.99 -22.17 29.10
N LEU A 602 -10.22 -20.99 28.51
CA LEU A 602 -10.60 -19.78 29.23
C LEU A 602 -12.10 -19.74 29.57
N LEU A 603 -12.95 -20.31 28.72
CA LEU A 603 -14.40 -20.39 28.97
C LEU A 603 -14.74 -21.42 30.06
N ASN A 604 -14.05 -22.56 30.10
CA ASN A 604 -14.31 -23.66 31.04
C ASN A 604 -14.42 -23.26 32.52
N PRO A 605 -13.51 -22.45 33.11
CA PRO A 605 -13.65 -21.98 34.48
C PRO A 605 -14.83 -21.00 34.66
N ILE A 606 -15.18 -20.22 33.64
CA ILE A 606 -16.25 -19.22 33.68
C ILE A 606 -17.65 -19.86 33.66
N LEU A 607 -17.76 -21.10 33.17
CA LEU A 607 -19.00 -21.88 33.19
C LEU A 607 -19.33 -22.46 34.58
N ASN A 608 -18.43 -22.38 35.56
CA ASN A 608 -18.64 -22.91 36.91
C ASN A 608 -19.57 -22.00 37.73
N THR A 609 -20.68 -22.54 38.24
CA THR A 609 -21.70 -21.78 38.99
C THR A 609 -21.93 -22.22 40.43
N GLY A 610 -21.46 -23.39 40.83
CA GLY A 610 -21.68 -23.90 42.19
C GLY A 610 -20.60 -24.85 42.70
N PRO A 611 -20.68 -25.21 44.00
CA PRO A 611 -19.77 -26.16 44.62
C PRO A 611 -19.97 -27.57 44.02
N PRO A 612 -18.90 -28.37 43.83
CA PRO A 612 -17.53 -28.21 44.34
C PRO A 612 -16.59 -27.38 43.46
N TYR A 613 -17.03 -26.90 42.29
CA TYR A 613 -16.16 -26.24 41.33
C TYR A 613 -15.84 -24.79 41.72
N CYS A 614 -16.78 -24.06 42.33
CA CYS A 614 -16.56 -22.72 42.84
C CYS A 614 -17.27 -22.50 44.19
N ASP A 615 -16.81 -21.52 44.97
CA ASP A 615 -17.39 -21.10 46.24
C ASP A 615 -18.04 -19.70 46.10
N PRO A 616 -19.38 -19.59 46.15
CA PRO A 616 -20.07 -18.30 46.03
C PRO A 616 -19.88 -17.39 47.26
N ASN A 617 -19.38 -17.91 48.38
CA ASN A 617 -19.29 -17.18 49.64
C ASN A 617 -17.88 -16.71 49.99
N LEU A 618 -16.89 -16.98 49.13
CA LEU A 618 -15.50 -16.61 49.38
C LEU A 618 -15.36 -15.07 49.45
N PRO A 619 -14.79 -14.50 50.54
CA PRO A 619 -14.64 -13.07 50.67
C PRO A 619 -13.46 -12.57 49.81
N ASN A 620 -13.74 -11.72 48.82
CA ASN A 620 -12.70 -11.09 48.01
C ASN A 620 -12.29 -9.72 48.57
N ALA A 621 -11.11 -9.22 48.15
CA ALA A 621 -10.55 -7.93 48.57
C ALA A 621 -11.55 -6.76 48.41
N ASN A 622 -12.31 -6.74 47.30
CA ASN A 622 -13.22 -5.64 46.96
C ASN A 622 -14.60 -5.68 47.63
N GLY A 623 -14.79 -6.55 48.64
CA GLY A 623 -16.09 -6.79 49.26
C GLY A 623 -17.10 -7.51 48.35
N SER A 624 -16.71 -7.91 47.14
CA SER A 624 -17.45 -8.87 46.31
C SER A 624 -17.35 -10.26 46.96
N LYS A 625 -18.41 -11.05 46.81
CA LYS A 625 -18.47 -12.42 47.35
C LYS A 625 -18.44 -13.41 46.19
N GLY A 626 -17.56 -14.40 46.31
CA GLY A 626 -17.49 -15.57 45.47
C GLY A 626 -16.45 -15.50 44.34
N ASP A 627 -16.00 -16.69 43.94
CA ASP A 627 -15.08 -16.94 42.81
C ASP A 627 -15.77 -17.64 41.62
N CYS A 628 -17.10 -17.69 41.65
CA CYS A 628 -17.93 -18.31 40.61
C CYS A 628 -18.06 -17.43 39.36
N GLY A 629 -18.10 -18.09 38.20
CA GLY A 629 -18.36 -17.46 36.92
C GLY A 629 -19.84 -17.30 36.62
N SER A 630 -20.15 -16.58 35.54
CA SER A 630 -21.51 -16.41 35.03
C SER A 630 -21.62 -16.99 33.61
N PRO A 631 -22.26 -18.17 33.43
CA PRO A 631 -22.25 -18.88 32.15
C PRO A 631 -22.84 -18.08 30.99
N ALA A 632 -23.96 -17.38 31.21
CA ALA A 632 -24.63 -16.61 30.16
C ALA A 632 -23.75 -15.45 29.64
N VAL A 633 -23.11 -14.71 30.56
CA VAL A 633 -22.22 -13.59 30.21
C VAL A 633 -20.93 -14.12 29.60
N GLY A 634 -20.38 -15.22 30.11
CA GLY A 634 -19.22 -15.91 29.56
C GLY A 634 -19.43 -16.34 28.11
N ILE A 635 -20.50 -17.12 27.85
CA ILE A 635 -20.80 -17.60 26.50
C ILE A 635 -20.98 -16.41 25.54
N LEU A 636 -21.75 -15.38 25.93
CA LEU A 636 -21.94 -14.20 25.09
C LEU A 636 -20.60 -13.49 24.81
N PHE A 637 -19.76 -13.30 25.83
CA PHE A 637 -18.47 -12.65 25.71
C PHE A 637 -17.56 -13.37 24.70
N PHE A 638 -17.30 -14.67 24.87
CA PHE A 638 -16.39 -15.39 23.99
C PHE A 638 -16.96 -15.61 22.59
N VAL A 639 -18.25 -15.96 22.46
CA VAL A 639 -18.86 -16.20 21.14
C VAL A 639 -18.91 -14.90 20.32
N THR A 640 -19.33 -13.78 20.92
CA THR A 640 -19.32 -12.48 20.21
C THR A 640 -17.91 -12.04 19.84
N TYR A 641 -16.93 -12.24 20.73
CA TYR A 641 -15.54 -11.92 20.46
C TYR A 641 -14.98 -12.74 19.28
N ILE A 642 -15.17 -14.07 19.27
CA ILE A 642 -14.70 -14.95 18.18
C ILE A 642 -15.33 -14.56 16.83
N ILE A 643 -16.62 -14.23 16.80
CA ILE A 643 -17.29 -13.78 15.57
C ILE A 643 -16.68 -12.46 15.08
N ILE A 644 -16.48 -11.48 15.96
CA ILE A 644 -15.95 -10.17 15.58
C ILE A 644 -14.46 -10.27 15.21
N SER A 645 -13.62 -10.91 16.03
CA SER A 645 -12.18 -10.92 15.85
C SER A 645 -11.73 -11.90 14.77
N PHE A 646 -12.09 -13.18 14.90
CA PHE A 646 -11.57 -14.24 14.04
C PHE A 646 -12.33 -14.30 12.71
N LEU A 647 -13.66 -14.33 12.76
CA LEU A 647 -14.43 -14.45 11.51
C LEU A 647 -14.38 -13.17 10.70
N ILE A 648 -14.54 -11.99 11.30
CA ILE A 648 -14.63 -10.73 10.53
C ILE A 648 -13.25 -10.08 10.37
N VAL A 649 -12.55 -9.74 11.45
CA VAL A 649 -11.36 -8.89 11.37
C VAL A 649 -10.14 -9.62 10.79
N VAL A 650 -9.86 -10.86 11.20
CA VAL A 650 -8.73 -11.64 10.65
C VAL A 650 -8.95 -11.96 9.17
N ASN A 651 -10.16 -12.34 8.77
CA ASN A 651 -10.45 -12.62 7.36
C ASN A 651 -10.42 -11.36 6.49
N MET A 652 -10.75 -10.18 7.03
CA MET A 652 -10.53 -8.90 6.35
C MET A 652 -9.03 -8.62 6.14
N TYR A 653 -8.18 -8.98 7.10
CA TYR A 653 -6.71 -8.88 6.96
C TYR A 653 -6.21 -9.75 5.80
N ILE A 654 -6.70 -10.99 5.71
CA ILE A 654 -6.38 -11.91 4.59
C ILE A 654 -6.87 -11.32 3.27
N ALA A 655 -8.10 -10.80 3.22
CA ALA A 655 -8.67 -10.21 2.01
C ALA A 655 -7.81 -9.05 1.47
N ILE A 656 -7.34 -8.16 2.35
CA ILE A 656 -6.53 -7.00 1.96
C ILE A 656 -5.14 -7.39 1.50
N ILE A 657 -4.52 -8.37 2.16
CA ILE A 657 -3.21 -8.87 1.72
C ILE A 657 -3.36 -9.53 0.35
N LEU A 658 -4.34 -10.42 0.19
CA LEU A 658 -4.56 -11.14 -1.07
C LEU A 658 -4.82 -10.17 -2.21
N GLU A 659 -5.64 -9.15 -1.98
CA GLU A 659 -5.96 -8.12 -2.96
C GLU A 659 -4.74 -7.27 -3.33
N ASN A 660 -3.99 -6.75 -2.35
CA ASN A 660 -2.80 -5.94 -2.65
C ASN A 660 -1.68 -6.78 -3.30
N PHE A 661 -1.61 -8.06 -2.94
CA PHE A 661 -0.72 -9.02 -3.58
C PHE A 661 -1.15 -9.32 -5.01
N SER A 662 -2.46 -9.46 -5.28
CA SER A 662 -3.01 -9.60 -6.63
C SER A 662 -2.66 -8.38 -7.48
N VAL A 663 -2.88 -7.17 -6.97
CA VAL A 663 -2.55 -5.92 -7.67
C VAL A 663 -1.05 -5.83 -7.96
N ALA A 664 -0.18 -6.14 -7.00
CA ALA A 664 1.26 -6.13 -7.24
C ALA A 664 1.72 -7.22 -8.22
N THR A 665 1.05 -8.38 -8.23
CA THR A 665 1.29 -9.43 -9.21
C THR A 665 0.85 -8.98 -10.60
N GLU A 666 -0.33 -8.35 -10.72
CA GLU A 666 -0.82 -7.76 -11.96
C GLU A 666 0.14 -6.69 -12.50
N GLU A 667 0.64 -5.78 -11.64
CA GLU A 667 1.67 -4.80 -12.02
C GLU A 667 2.96 -5.47 -12.50
N SER A 668 3.34 -6.62 -11.91
CA SER A 668 4.52 -7.36 -12.38
C SER A 668 4.30 -8.10 -13.71
N THR A 669 3.04 -8.37 -14.07
CA THR A 669 2.65 -8.95 -15.37
C THR A 669 2.34 -7.90 -16.43
N GLU A 670 2.37 -6.61 -16.09
CA GLU A 670 2.23 -5.54 -17.08
C GLU A 670 3.37 -5.67 -18.12
N PRO A 671 3.07 -5.43 -19.41
CA PRO A 671 4.07 -5.56 -20.47
C PRO A 671 5.22 -4.55 -20.34
N LEU A 672 5.03 -3.49 -19.56
CA LEU A 672 6.04 -2.49 -19.22
C LEU A 672 5.98 -2.22 -17.71
N SER A 673 7.09 -2.49 -17.02
CA SER A 673 7.25 -2.28 -15.59
C SER A 673 7.99 -0.97 -15.28
N GLU A 674 7.93 -0.51 -14.03
CA GLU A 674 8.71 0.65 -13.57
C GLU A 674 10.22 0.47 -13.74
N ASP A 675 10.70 -0.77 -13.60
CA ASP A 675 12.11 -1.13 -13.79
C ASP A 675 12.52 -0.95 -15.27
N ASP A 676 11.60 -1.11 -16.24
CA ASP A 676 11.90 -0.92 -17.66
C ASP A 676 12.07 0.57 -17.99
N PHE A 677 11.31 1.44 -17.32
CA PHE A 677 11.50 2.88 -17.41
C PHE A 677 12.80 3.32 -16.74
N ASP A 678 13.16 2.74 -15.60
CA ASP A 678 14.47 3.01 -14.97
C ASP A 678 15.62 2.54 -15.85
N MET A 679 15.53 1.35 -16.43
CA MET A 679 16.49 0.85 -17.41
C MET A 679 16.63 1.78 -18.62
N PHE A 680 15.51 2.31 -19.14
CA PHE A 680 15.53 3.30 -20.21
C PHE A 680 16.31 4.55 -19.81
N TYR A 681 16.04 5.13 -18.64
CA TYR A 681 16.74 6.33 -18.15
C TYR A 681 18.21 6.05 -17.82
N GLU A 682 18.56 4.89 -17.23
CA GLU A 682 19.94 4.48 -16.97
C GLU A 682 20.78 4.37 -18.25
N ILE A 683 20.18 3.88 -19.33
CA ILE A 683 20.85 3.81 -20.63
C ILE A 683 20.88 5.19 -21.26
N TRP A 684 19.80 5.98 -21.15
CA TRP A 684 19.74 7.36 -21.63
C TRP A 684 20.86 8.22 -21.06
N GLU A 685 21.14 8.10 -19.75
CA GLU A 685 22.22 8.81 -19.06
C GLU A 685 23.60 8.58 -19.68
N LYS A 686 23.83 7.42 -20.33
CA LYS A 686 25.10 7.14 -21.02
C LYS A 686 25.23 7.91 -22.33
N PHE A 687 24.12 8.26 -22.97
CA PHE A 687 24.08 9.01 -24.23
C PHE A 687 23.88 10.52 -24.01
N ASP A 688 23.31 10.93 -22.87
CA ASP A 688 23.09 12.34 -22.47
C ASP A 688 23.66 12.63 -21.06
N PRO A 689 24.99 12.70 -20.90
CA PRO A 689 25.63 12.86 -19.61
C PRO A 689 25.37 14.23 -18.95
N GLU A 690 24.96 15.24 -19.72
CA GLU A 690 24.64 16.58 -19.23
C GLU A 690 23.17 16.75 -18.81
N ALA A 691 22.34 15.72 -19.02
CA ALA A 691 20.89 15.73 -18.83
C ALA A 691 20.20 16.89 -19.59
N THR A 692 20.56 17.05 -20.86
CA THR A 692 19.96 18.03 -21.77
C THR A 692 18.55 17.63 -22.22
N GLN A 693 18.17 16.36 -22.02
CA GLN A 693 16.93 15.73 -22.50
C GLN A 693 16.86 15.53 -24.02
N PHE A 694 17.98 15.70 -24.72
CA PHE A 694 18.08 15.54 -26.16
C PHE A 694 19.20 14.58 -26.54
N ILE A 695 18.99 13.81 -27.61
CA ILE A 695 20.06 13.04 -28.28
C ILE A 695 20.13 13.41 -29.76
N GLU A 696 21.29 13.20 -30.37
CA GLU A 696 21.49 13.35 -31.81
C GLU A 696 20.85 12.19 -32.58
N TYR A 697 20.26 12.46 -33.75
CA TYR A 697 19.61 11.44 -34.59
C TYR A 697 20.53 10.29 -34.98
N SER A 698 21.83 10.56 -35.15
CA SER A 698 22.86 9.57 -35.45
C SER A 698 22.97 8.49 -34.35
N ALA A 699 22.81 8.88 -33.08
CA ALA A 699 22.93 8.00 -31.92
C ALA A 699 21.66 7.18 -31.62
N LEU A 700 20.50 7.55 -32.19
CA LEU A 700 19.22 6.88 -31.94
C LEU A 700 19.26 5.37 -32.27
N SER A 701 19.96 5.01 -33.35
CA SER A 701 20.12 3.62 -33.78
C SER A 701 20.92 2.78 -32.79
N ASP A 702 21.89 3.39 -32.10
CA ASP A 702 22.74 2.70 -31.12
C ASP A 702 22.04 2.65 -29.76
N PHE A 703 21.36 3.74 -29.38
CA PHE A 703 20.52 3.81 -28.21
C PHE A 703 19.43 2.72 -28.21
N ALA A 704 18.69 2.59 -29.31
CA ALA A 704 17.60 1.62 -29.42
C ALA A 704 18.06 0.14 -29.34
N ASP A 705 19.30 -0.16 -29.73
CA ASP A 705 19.88 -1.50 -29.64
C ASP A 705 20.47 -1.81 -28.26
N ALA A 706 20.90 -0.78 -27.53
CA ALA A 706 21.47 -0.88 -26.19
C ALA A 706 20.42 -1.20 -25.11
N LEU A 707 19.16 -0.84 -25.33
CA LEU A 707 18.03 -1.17 -24.44
C LEU A 707 17.86 -2.69 -24.29
N SER A 708 17.34 -3.15 -23.15
CA SER A 708 16.92 -4.54 -22.96
C SER A 708 15.49 -4.77 -23.43
N GLU A 709 15.10 -6.03 -23.66
CA GLU A 709 13.69 -6.38 -23.88
C GLU A 709 12.87 -5.97 -22.65
N PRO A 710 11.64 -5.42 -22.82
CA PRO A 710 10.82 -5.35 -24.04
C PRO A 710 11.02 -4.11 -24.94
N LEU A 711 11.78 -3.10 -24.50
CA LEU A 711 11.97 -1.82 -25.24
C LEU A 711 13.03 -1.89 -26.35
N ARG A 712 13.83 -2.96 -26.39
CA ARG A 712 14.92 -3.14 -27.36
C ARG A 712 14.45 -3.16 -28.83
N ILE A 713 15.19 -2.46 -29.68
CA ILE A 713 15.08 -2.56 -31.14
C ILE A 713 16.42 -3.00 -31.72
N ALA A 714 16.59 -4.31 -31.86
CA ALA A 714 17.79 -4.90 -32.42
C ALA A 714 18.08 -4.40 -33.84
N LYS A 715 19.36 -4.23 -34.17
CA LYS A 715 19.81 -3.88 -35.53
C LYS A 715 19.50 -5.03 -36.50
N PRO A 716 19.05 -4.74 -37.74
CA PRO A 716 18.87 -3.44 -38.37
C PRO A 716 17.55 -2.75 -37.97
N ASN A 717 17.64 -1.62 -37.26
CA ASN A 717 16.51 -0.91 -36.65
C ASN A 717 16.10 0.39 -37.37
N LYS A 718 16.93 0.90 -38.29
CA LYS A 718 16.71 2.18 -38.99
C LYS A 718 15.34 2.29 -39.67
N ILE A 719 14.87 1.22 -40.33
CA ILE A 719 13.58 1.24 -41.03
C ILE A 719 12.42 1.36 -40.03
N LYS A 720 12.49 0.61 -38.93
CA LYS A 720 11.47 0.66 -37.86
C LYS A 720 11.44 2.02 -37.17
N LEU A 721 12.61 2.62 -36.92
CA LEU A 721 12.72 3.95 -36.31
C LEU A 721 12.18 5.06 -37.23
N ILE A 722 12.42 4.98 -38.54
CA ILE A 722 11.87 5.94 -39.51
C ILE A 722 10.35 5.83 -39.60
N ALA A 723 9.81 4.61 -39.52
CA ALA A 723 8.37 4.35 -39.56
C ALA A 723 7.62 4.86 -38.31
N MET A 724 8.32 5.09 -37.19
CA MET A 724 7.72 5.65 -35.95
C MET A 724 7.48 7.16 -36.00
N ASP A 725 7.97 7.85 -37.04
CA ASP A 725 7.78 9.28 -37.29
C ASP A 725 8.05 10.20 -36.08
N LEU A 726 9.28 10.16 -35.58
CA LEU A 726 9.70 10.96 -34.42
C LEU A 726 9.89 12.44 -34.79
N PRO A 727 9.43 13.38 -33.95
CA PRO A 727 9.67 14.80 -34.14
C PRO A 727 11.14 15.17 -33.88
N MET A 728 11.71 16.02 -34.73
CA MET A 728 13.09 16.52 -34.63
C MET A 728 13.12 18.03 -34.44
N VAL A 729 14.01 18.47 -33.55
CA VAL A 729 14.28 19.87 -33.19
C VAL A 729 15.55 20.35 -33.89
N SER A 730 15.81 21.65 -33.88
CA SER A 730 17.00 22.27 -34.49
C SER A 730 18.31 21.56 -34.12
N GLY A 731 19.09 21.20 -35.15
CA GLY A 731 20.37 20.50 -35.04
C GLY A 731 20.27 18.97 -35.07
N ASP A 732 19.26 18.41 -35.76
CA ASP A 732 19.03 16.96 -35.86
C ASP A 732 18.97 16.25 -34.48
N ARG A 733 18.31 16.90 -33.52
CA ARG A 733 18.13 16.40 -32.15
C ARG A 733 16.71 15.95 -31.88
N ILE A 734 16.56 14.90 -31.07
CA ILE A 734 15.27 14.32 -30.68
C ILE A 734 15.13 14.38 -29.16
N HIS A 735 13.94 14.69 -28.67
CA HIS A 735 13.64 14.79 -27.25
C HIS A 735 13.36 13.41 -26.61
N CYS A 736 13.77 13.26 -25.35
CA CYS A 736 13.64 12.02 -24.57
C CYS A 736 12.19 11.50 -24.50
N LEU A 737 11.22 12.40 -24.27
CA LEU A 737 9.81 12.03 -24.09
C LEU A 737 9.23 11.39 -25.36
N ASP A 738 9.59 11.91 -26.54
CA ASP A 738 9.04 11.43 -27.81
C ASP A 738 9.52 10.03 -28.15
N ILE A 739 10.80 9.75 -27.88
CA ILE A 739 11.38 8.41 -28.07
C ILE A 739 10.73 7.42 -27.11
N LEU A 740 10.62 7.82 -25.84
CA LEU A 740 10.02 6.98 -24.82
C LEU A 740 8.55 6.69 -25.15
N PHE A 741 7.76 7.71 -25.50
CA PHE A 741 6.37 7.58 -25.90
C PHE A 741 6.21 6.67 -27.13
N ALA A 742 7.03 6.83 -28.17
CA ALA A 742 6.97 6.00 -29.37
C ALA A 742 7.32 4.53 -29.07
N PHE A 743 8.31 4.28 -28.21
CA PHE A 743 8.69 2.92 -27.82
C PHE A 743 7.60 2.28 -26.95
N THR A 744 6.99 3.04 -26.04
CA THR A 744 5.84 2.56 -25.27
C THR A 744 4.64 2.27 -26.16
N LYS A 745 4.31 3.15 -27.12
CA LYS A 745 3.21 2.96 -28.08
C LYS A 745 3.40 1.69 -28.92
N ARG A 746 4.64 1.36 -29.27
CA ARG A 746 4.95 0.11 -29.98
C ARG A 746 4.69 -1.13 -29.13
N VAL A 747 5.11 -1.14 -27.86
CA VAL A 747 4.96 -2.32 -26.98
C VAL A 747 3.50 -2.50 -26.57
N LEU A 748 2.77 -1.40 -26.36
CA LEU A 748 1.38 -1.36 -25.92
C LEU A 748 0.36 -1.47 -27.06
N GLY A 749 0.73 -1.18 -28.30
CA GLY A 749 -0.16 -1.18 -29.47
C GLY A 749 -0.84 0.18 -29.71
N GLU A 750 -1.40 0.36 -30.91
CA GLU A 750 -2.10 1.58 -31.30
C GLU A 750 -3.59 1.53 -30.93
N SER A 751 -4.00 2.27 -29.91
CA SER A 751 -5.41 2.61 -29.67
C SER A 751 -5.60 4.12 -29.83
N GLY A 752 -6.71 4.54 -30.46
CA GLY A 752 -6.99 5.96 -30.77
C GLY A 752 -7.12 6.86 -29.53
N GLU A 753 -7.34 6.27 -28.34
CA GLU A 753 -7.40 6.98 -27.05
C GLU A 753 -6.00 7.45 -26.57
N MET A 754 -4.91 6.86 -27.07
CA MET A 754 -3.54 7.16 -26.65
C MET A 754 -3.06 8.54 -27.10
N ASP A 755 -3.55 9.02 -28.23
CA ASP A 755 -3.13 10.32 -28.77
C ASP A 755 -3.81 11.49 -28.03
N ALA A 756 -5.00 11.28 -27.47
CA ALA A 756 -5.65 12.24 -26.57
C ALA A 756 -4.95 12.31 -25.19
N LEU A 757 -4.51 11.15 -24.68
CA LEU A 757 -3.71 11.06 -23.45
C LEU A 757 -2.33 11.70 -23.61
N LYS A 758 -1.72 11.61 -24.80
CA LYS A 758 -0.44 12.26 -25.11
C LYS A 758 -0.45 13.75 -24.78
N ILE A 759 -1.50 14.46 -25.18
CA ILE A 759 -1.63 15.92 -24.98
C ILE A 759 -1.67 16.25 -23.48
N GLN A 760 -2.50 15.55 -22.70
CA GLN A 760 -2.57 15.74 -21.25
C GLN A 760 -1.25 15.41 -20.54
N MET A 761 -0.47 14.49 -21.08
CA MET A 761 0.83 14.10 -20.53
C MET A 761 1.94 15.07 -20.90
N GLU A 762 1.97 15.55 -22.14
CA GLU A 762 2.89 16.60 -22.57
C GLU A 762 2.67 17.83 -21.67
N GLU A 763 1.42 18.22 -21.39
CA GLU A 763 1.10 19.29 -20.44
C GLU A 763 1.61 19.01 -19.02
N LYS A 764 1.35 17.82 -18.46
CA LYS A 764 1.83 17.44 -17.12
C LYS A 764 3.36 17.34 -17.03
N PHE A 765 4.00 16.81 -18.05
CA PHE A 765 5.45 16.67 -18.13
C PHE A 765 6.11 18.04 -18.27
N MET A 766 5.55 18.94 -19.09
CA MET A 766 6.01 20.32 -19.25
C MET A 766 5.79 21.14 -17.97
N ALA A 767 4.67 20.92 -17.26
CA ALA A 767 4.42 21.53 -15.95
C ALA A 767 5.42 21.02 -14.88
N ALA A 768 5.78 19.74 -14.92
CA ALA A 768 6.76 19.16 -14.01
C ALA A 768 8.22 19.51 -14.37
N ASN A 769 8.52 19.73 -15.65
CA ASN A 769 9.86 19.99 -16.20
C ASN A 769 9.85 21.19 -17.16
N PRO A 770 9.90 22.44 -16.65
CA PRO A 770 10.08 23.61 -17.49
C PRO A 770 11.51 23.60 -18.07
N SER A 771 11.66 23.17 -19.32
CA SER A 771 12.94 23.25 -20.03
C SER A 771 13.28 24.71 -20.39
N LYS A 772 14.57 25.05 -20.41
CA LYS A 772 15.06 26.40 -20.81
C LYS A 772 15.15 26.60 -22.32
N ILE A 773 14.98 25.53 -23.11
CA ILE A 773 15.20 25.49 -24.56
C ILE A 773 13.85 25.28 -25.21
N SER A 774 13.51 26.11 -26.20
CA SER A 774 12.25 26.05 -26.94
C SER A 774 12.06 24.67 -27.58
N TYR A 775 11.00 23.97 -27.16
CA TYR A 775 10.53 22.73 -27.74
C TYR A 775 9.52 23.08 -28.85
N GLU A 776 10.03 23.32 -30.06
CA GLU A 776 9.19 23.42 -31.26
C GLU A 776 9.74 22.47 -32.33
N PRO A 777 8.96 21.44 -32.73
CA PRO A 777 9.41 20.50 -33.74
C PRO A 777 9.48 21.19 -35.11
N ILE A 778 10.62 21.05 -35.80
CA ILE A 778 10.85 21.69 -37.10
C ILE A 778 10.56 20.70 -38.24
N THR A 779 10.92 19.41 -38.07
CA THR A 779 10.73 18.33 -39.07
C THR A 779 10.52 16.98 -38.38
N THR A 780 10.12 15.93 -39.12
CA THR A 780 9.99 14.56 -38.59
C THR A 780 10.94 13.58 -39.30
N THR A 781 11.24 12.43 -38.69
CA THR A 781 12.15 11.42 -39.27
C THR A 781 11.70 10.94 -40.65
N LEU A 782 10.39 10.79 -40.87
CA LEU A 782 9.83 10.36 -42.15
C LEU A 782 9.97 11.48 -43.19
N ARG A 783 9.61 12.72 -42.83
CA ARG A 783 9.75 13.88 -43.71
C ARG A 783 11.20 14.12 -44.13
N ARG A 784 12.15 13.96 -43.20
CA ARG A 784 13.59 14.07 -43.48
C ARG A 784 14.08 13.02 -44.47
N LYS A 785 13.59 11.78 -44.33
CA LYS A 785 13.90 10.72 -45.31
C LYS A 785 13.32 11.04 -46.69
N GLN A 786 12.11 11.59 -46.74
CA GLN A 786 11.52 12.06 -48.00
C GLN A 786 12.34 13.18 -48.63
N GLU A 787 12.82 14.15 -47.84
CA GLU A 787 13.71 15.23 -48.29
C GLU A 787 15.02 14.68 -48.87
N GLU A 788 15.68 13.75 -48.19
CA GLU A 788 16.90 13.10 -48.68
C GLU A 788 16.66 12.34 -49.99
N VAL A 789 15.60 11.53 -50.06
CA VAL A 789 15.26 10.76 -51.26
C VAL A 789 14.93 11.70 -52.40
N SER A 790 14.19 12.78 -52.14
CA SER A 790 13.86 13.82 -53.11
C SER A 790 15.14 14.49 -53.62
N ALA A 791 16.05 14.85 -52.73
CA ALA A 791 17.34 15.43 -53.08
C ALA A 791 18.17 14.46 -53.94
N ILE A 792 18.23 13.18 -53.60
CA ILE A 792 18.95 12.16 -54.37
C ILE A 792 18.32 11.98 -55.76
N VAL A 793 16.99 11.93 -55.84
CA VAL A 793 16.26 11.81 -57.12
C VAL A 793 16.51 13.02 -58.00
N ILE A 794 16.43 14.24 -57.43
CA ILE A 794 16.70 15.50 -58.13
C ILE A 794 18.17 15.52 -58.59
N GLN A 795 19.13 15.23 -57.71
CA GLN A 795 20.56 15.19 -58.06
C GLN A 795 20.84 14.14 -59.13
N ARG A 796 20.22 12.96 -59.07
CA ARG A 796 20.39 11.90 -60.06
C ARG A 796 19.78 12.29 -61.40
N ALA A 797 18.59 12.89 -61.40
CA ALA A 797 17.93 13.42 -62.58
C ALA A 797 18.77 14.55 -63.21
N TYR A 798 19.29 15.45 -62.38
CA TYR A 798 20.15 16.55 -62.80
C TYR A 798 21.48 16.07 -63.38
N ARG A 799 22.17 15.13 -62.71
CA ARG A 799 23.40 14.49 -63.23
C ARG A 799 23.14 13.76 -64.55
N ARG A 800 22.02 13.04 -64.68
CA ARG A 800 21.63 12.35 -65.92
C ARG A 800 21.26 13.33 -67.03
N HIS A 801 20.64 14.46 -66.69
CA HIS A 801 20.35 15.55 -67.61
C HIS A 801 21.64 16.21 -68.11
N LEU A 802 22.58 16.54 -67.22
CA LEU A 802 23.90 17.06 -67.56
C LEU A 802 24.67 16.08 -68.45
N PHE A 803 24.68 14.79 -68.13
CA PHE A 803 25.35 13.76 -68.93
C PHE A 803 24.72 13.61 -70.33
N ARG A 804 23.39 13.70 -70.46
CA ARG A 804 22.74 13.67 -71.79
C ARG A 804 23.08 14.92 -72.61
N ARG A 805 23.15 16.09 -71.97
CA ARG A 805 23.54 17.35 -72.62
C ARG A 805 24.98 17.28 -73.11
N SER A 806 25.90 16.81 -72.26
CA SER A 806 27.29 16.59 -72.66
C SER A 806 27.40 15.56 -73.79
N LEU A 807 26.72 14.42 -73.72
CA LEU A 807 26.79 13.39 -74.77
C LEU A 807 26.21 13.86 -76.11
N LYS A 808 25.17 14.69 -76.11
CA LYS A 808 24.66 15.37 -77.31
C LYS A 808 25.69 16.33 -77.91
N GLN A 809 26.32 17.17 -77.09
CA GLN A 809 27.35 18.10 -77.54
C GLN A 809 28.59 17.36 -78.08
N ALA A 810 29.03 16.28 -77.43
CA ALA A 810 30.11 15.41 -77.94
C ALA A 810 29.73 14.73 -79.26
N SER A 811 28.50 14.23 -79.38
CA SER A 811 28.03 13.61 -80.63
C SER A 811 27.92 14.61 -81.78
N TYR A 812 27.54 15.85 -81.49
CA TYR A 812 27.53 16.97 -82.43
C TYR A 812 28.96 17.29 -82.90
N LEU A 813 29.90 17.49 -81.97
CA LEU A 813 31.31 17.75 -82.28
C LEU A 813 31.95 16.58 -83.05
N TYR A 814 31.62 15.33 -82.72
CA TYR A 814 32.13 14.14 -83.41
C TYR A 814 31.58 14.01 -84.84
N ARG A 815 30.28 14.28 -85.07
CA ARG A 815 29.67 14.33 -86.42
C ARG A 815 30.28 15.44 -87.26
N HIS A 816 30.55 16.60 -86.67
CA HIS A 816 31.23 17.70 -87.36
C HIS A 816 32.70 17.40 -87.71
N ARG A 817 33.33 16.42 -87.04
CA ARG A 817 34.71 15.98 -87.31
C ARG A 817 34.82 14.97 -88.47
N THR A 818 33.75 14.25 -88.79
CA THR A 818 33.77 13.07 -89.70
C THR A 818 33.08 13.27 -91.05
N LEU A 819 32.35 14.37 -91.27
CA LEU A 819 31.74 14.72 -92.56
C LEU A 819 32.32 16.05 -93.10
N ASP A 820 32.69 16.06 -94.39
CA ASP A 820 33.13 17.26 -95.10
C ASP A 820 32.01 18.29 -95.25
N SER A 821 32.43 19.55 -95.25
CA SER A 821 31.64 20.76 -95.05
C SER A 821 30.73 21.14 -96.21
N SER A 822 29.63 20.41 -96.45
CA SER A 822 28.52 20.94 -97.26
C SER A 822 27.23 20.14 -97.09
N ILE A 823 26.49 20.40 -96.01
CA ILE A 823 25.02 20.24 -95.80
C ILE A 823 24.79 19.83 -94.34
N LEU A 824 24.63 20.82 -93.45
CA LEU A 824 23.79 20.73 -92.25
C LEU A 824 23.66 22.15 -91.66
N GLU A 825 22.51 22.80 -91.85
CA GLU A 825 22.10 23.92 -90.99
C GLU A 825 21.47 23.32 -89.74
N ASP A 826 22.26 23.06 -88.70
CA ASP A 826 21.73 22.77 -87.37
C ASP A 826 22.64 23.44 -86.32
N ASP A 827 22.03 24.32 -85.53
CA ASP A 827 22.73 25.10 -84.50
C ASP A 827 23.32 24.18 -83.41
N ALA A 828 24.50 24.52 -82.87
CA ALA A 828 25.10 23.77 -81.78
C ALA A 828 24.14 23.70 -80.57
N PRO A 829 23.91 22.51 -79.97
CA PRO A 829 22.91 22.34 -78.92
C PRO A 829 23.25 23.07 -77.61
N GLU A 830 24.51 23.44 -77.40
CA GLU A 830 24.93 24.33 -76.31
C GLU A 830 25.87 25.44 -76.81
N LYS A 831 25.53 26.70 -76.51
CA LYS A 831 26.31 27.90 -76.91
C LYS A 831 27.10 28.54 -75.76
N GLU A 832 26.69 28.39 -74.49
CA GLU A 832 27.40 28.94 -73.32
C GLU A 832 27.28 28.03 -72.08
N GLY A 833 28.37 27.86 -71.33
CA GLY A 833 28.44 27.10 -70.06
C GLY A 833 29.68 26.19 -69.91
N LEU A 834 29.90 25.67 -68.69
CA LEU A 834 31.08 24.84 -68.35
C LEU A 834 31.20 23.54 -69.18
N ILE A 835 30.06 22.97 -69.61
CA ILE A 835 30.01 21.75 -70.45
C ILE A 835 30.49 22.05 -71.87
N ALA A 836 30.03 23.15 -72.47
CA ALA A 836 30.50 23.61 -73.78
C ALA A 836 32.00 23.92 -73.75
N PHE A 837 32.49 24.55 -72.68
CA PHE A 837 33.92 24.87 -72.50
C PHE A 837 34.79 23.60 -72.36
N MET A 838 34.48 22.70 -71.42
CA MET A 838 35.27 21.46 -71.21
C MET A 838 35.20 20.48 -72.38
N MET A 839 34.09 20.45 -73.13
CA MET A 839 33.99 19.58 -74.31
C MET A 839 34.72 20.16 -75.53
N ASN A 840 34.75 21.48 -75.68
CA ASN A 840 35.55 22.13 -76.72
C ASN A 840 37.06 22.01 -76.43
N GLU A 841 37.46 22.00 -75.16
CA GLU A 841 38.84 21.77 -74.73
C GLU A 841 39.31 20.32 -75.00
N ASN A 842 38.44 19.32 -74.80
CA ASN A 842 38.78 17.91 -75.03
C ASN A 842 38.59 17.42 -76.48
N TYR A 843 37.71 18.06 -77.27
CA TYR A 843 37.35 17.60 -78.63
C TYR A 843 37.55 18.65 -79.75
N GLY A 844 37.93 19.90 -79.43
CA GLY A 844 38.21 20.95 -80.41
C GLY A 844 39.55 20.77 -81.14
N ARG A 845 39.71 21.39 -82.32
CA ARG A 845 41.01 21.47 -83.01
C ARG A 845 41.96 22.39 -82.24
N PRO A 846 43.26 22.07 -82.13
CA PRO A 846 44.22 23.02 -81.57
C PRO A 846 44.38 24.19 -82.55
N ILE A 847 43.88 25.36 -82.18
CA ILE A 847 44.18 26.63 -82.84
C ILE A 847 45.23 27.34 -81.98
N ASP A 848 46.32 27.76 -82.63
CA ASP A 848 47.43 28.47 -82.02
C ASP A 848 47.01 29.83 -81.42
N LYS A 849 47.43 29.99 -80.15
CA LYS A 849 47.96 31.20 -79.48
C LYS A 849 47.08 32.41 -79.11
N SER A 850 47.42 32.87 -77.91
CA SER A 850 47.60 34.25 -77.41
C SER A 850 46.38 35.10 -77.01
N GLU A 851 46.32 35.34 -75.69
CA GLU A 851 45.95 36.57 -74.98
C GLU A 851 44.58 37.22 -75.25
N THR A 852 43.67 37.15 -74.28
CA THR A 852 43.50 38.20 -73.25
C THR A 852 42.42 37.81 -72.23
N LEU A 853 42.71 38.08 -70.97
CA LEU A 853 41.81 37.98 -69.82
C LEU A 853 40.87 39.20 -69.77
N SER A 854 39.57 38.97 -69.58
CA SER A 854 38.72 39.87 -68.81
C SER A 854 37.50 39.16 -68.22
N SER A 855 37.59 38.93 -66.90
CA SER A 855 36.54 38.92 -65.87
C SER A 855 35.08 38.70 -66.27
N THR A 856 34.53 37.54 -65.87
CA THR A 856 33.31 37.49 -65.06
C THR A 856 33.43 36.35 -64.06
N SER A 857 33.28 36.70 -62.78
CA SER A 857 33.28 35.85 -61.59
C SER A 857 32.23 34.73 -61.66
N PHE A 858 32.64 33.51 -61.29
CA PHE A 858 31.73 32.41 -60.93
C PHE A 858 32.14 31.81 -59.58
N PRO A 859 31.17 31.29 -58.79
CA PRO A 859 31.31 31.04 -57.36
C PRO A 859 32.12 29.76 -57.06
N PRO A 860 32.67 29.62 -55.85
CA PRO A 860 33.51 28.48 -55.48
C PRO A 860 32.70 27.19 -55.42
N SER A 861 33.37 26.09 -55.74
CA SER A 861 32.86 24.72 -55.57
C SER A 861 32.68 24.39 -54.08
N TYR A 862 31.62 23.61 -53.82
CA TYR A 862 31.16 23.19 -52.49
C TYR A 862 32.20 22.40 -51.66
N ASP A 863 33.29 21.93 -52.28
CA ASP A 863 34.37 21.17 -51.61
C ASP A 863 35.39 22.05 -50.85
N SER A 864 35.24 23.38 -50.90
CA SER A 864 36.12 24.30 -50.17
C SER A 864 35.59 24.75 -48.79
N VAL A 865 34.36 24.35 -48.42
CA VAL A 865 33.69 24.82 -47.18
C VAL A 865 33.73 23.78 -46.04
N THR A 866 34.15 22.54 -46.29
CA THR A 866 34.21 21.48 -45.26
C THR A 866 35.62 21.14 -44.75
N ARG A 867 36.65 21.91 -45.12
CA ARG A 867 37.98 21.85 -44.50
C ARG A 867 38.33 23.20 -43.88
N GLY A 868 37.84 23.42 -42.68
CA GLY A 868 38.15 24.61 -41.92
C GLY A 868 37.77 24.48 -40.46
N THR A 869 38.33 23.48 -39.76
CA THR A 869 38.65 23.51 -38.31
C THR A 869 39.15 22.14 -37.85
N SER A 870 40.45 21.87 -38.01
CA SER A 870 41.18 20.90 -37.16
C SER A 870 42.67 20.88 -37.48
N GLU A 871 43.37 22.00 -37.31
CA GLU A 871 44.82 21.96 -37.08
C GLU A 871 45.19 22.89 -35.92
N ASN A 872 45.31 22.28 -34.74
CA ASN A 872 46.28 22.66 -33.70
C ASN A 872 46.34 21.55 -32.65
N LEU A 873 47.19 20.53 -32.89
CA LEU A 873 48.18 20.09 -31.90
C LEU A 873 49.18 19.11 -32.55
N GLN A 874 50.45 19.51 -32.55
CA GLN A 874 51.60 18.64 -32.83
C GLN A 874 51.73 17.55 -31.76
N LEU A 875 52.13 16.32 -32.13
CA LEU A 875 53.40 15.69 -31.68
C LEU A 875 53.57 14.22 -32.13
N LYS A 876 54.72 14.00 -32.76
CA LYS A 876 55.64 12.83 -32.74
C LYS A 876 55.23 11.45 -33.29
N ILE A 877 56.01 11.08 -34.30
CA ILE A 877 56.26 9.79 -34.95
C ILE A 877 56.94 8.78 -34.01
N THR A 878 56.49 7.52 -34.06
CA THR A 878 57.18 6.18 -33.98
C THR A 878 56.09 5.15 -33.65
N ASP A 879 55.91 3.95 -34.22
CA ASP A 879 56.82 2.98 -34.84
C ASP A 879 56.09 1.98 -35.77
N LEU A 880 56.90 1.30 -36.58
CA LEU A 880 56.68 0.12 -37.43
C LEU A 880 55.68 -0.96 -36.92
N SER A 881 54.89 -1.56 -37.83
CA SER A 881 55.19 -2.86 -38.49
C SER A 881 53.94 -3.65 -38.95
N LYS A 882 54.02 -4.17 -40.19
CA LYS A 882 53.46 -5.44 -40.74
C LYS A 882 51.92 -5.58 -40.76
N SER A 883 51.26 -6.14 -41.77
CA SER A 883 51.68 -6.94 -42.94
C SER A 883 50.49 -7.05 -43.90
N ASP A 884 50.82 -7.28 -45.17
CA ASP A 884 49.96 -7.68 -46.29
C ASP A 884 48.96 -8.81 -45.96
N GLU A 885 47.78 -8.76 -46.59
CA GLU A 885 47.43 -9.69 -47.68
C GLU A 885 46.07 -9.32 -48.31
N ALA A 886 46.09 -9.28 -49.64
CA ALA A 886 44.92 -9.17 -50.50
C ALA A 886 44.18 -10.52 -50.60
N ILE A 887 42.90 -10.50 -50.99
CA ILE A 887 42.34 -11.21 -52.16
C ILE A 887 40.82 -11.03 -52.21
N ASP A 888 40.39 -10.50 -53.35
CA ASP A 888 39.17 -10.68 -54.13
C ASP A 888 38.01 -11.52 -53.56
N CYS A 889 36.77 -11.02 -53.77
CA CYS A 889 35.88 -11.77 -54.67
C CYS A 889 34.76 -10.91 -55.27
N LEU A 890 34.51 -11.20 -56.55
CA LEU A 890 33.58 -10.58 -57.47
C LEU A 890 32.11 -10.74 -57.09
N LEU A 891 31.35 -9.71 -57.45
CA LEU A 891 29.91 -9.76 -57.73
C LEU A 891 29.63 -10.60 -58.99
N SER A 892 28.66 -11.51 -58.90
CA SER A 892 27.82 -11.92 -60.02
C SER A 892 26.32 -11.83 -59.62
N PRO A 893 25.42 -11.49 -60.56
CA PRO A 893 24.01 -11.26 -60.29
C PRO A 893 23.10 -12.45 -60.66
N ASP A 894 21.86 -12.33 -60.19
CA ASP A 894 20.58 -12.89 -60.69
C ASP A 894 19.86 -14.03 -59.93
N LYS A 895 18.56 -13.73 -59.70
CA LYS A 895 17.36 -14.59 -59.57
C LYS A 895 17.24 -15.43 -58.29
N ASP A 896 16.13 -15.49 -57.55
CA ASP A 896 14.69 -15.58 -57.84
C ASP A 896 13.86 -15.20 -56.57
N LYS A 897 12.73 -14.48 -56.64
CA LYS A 897 11.34 -14.96 -56.50
C LYS A 897 10.98 -15.76 -55.23
N GLU A 898 9.84 -15.35 -54.66
CA GLU A 898 8.96 -16.02 -53.67
C GLU A 898 9.35 -15.96 -52.19
N SER A 899 8.61 -15.17 -51.41
CA SER A 899 7.53 -15.72 -50.57
C SER A 899 6.77 -14.60 -49.86
N ILE A 900 5.46 -14.62 -50.09
CA ILE A 900 4.43 -14.02 -49.26
C ILE A 900 4.12 -15.08 -48.19
N VAL A 901 4.29 -14.75 -46.92
CA VAL A 901 3.33 -14.92 -45.80
C VAL A 901 3.66 -13.85 -44.77
#